data_AF-A0A847JVB5-F1
#
_entry.id   AF-A0A847JVB5-F1
#
_cell.length_a   1.000
_cell.length_b   1.000
_cell.length_c   1.000
_cell.angle_alpha   90.00
_cell.angle_beta   90.00
_cell.angle_gamma   90.00
#
_symmetry.space_group_name_H-M   'P 1'
#
loop_
_entity.id
_entity.type
_entity.pdbx_description
1 polymer ?
#
loop_
_entity_poly.entity_id
_entity_poly.type
_entity_poly.pdbx_seq_one_letter_code
_entity_poly.pdbx_strand_id
1 'polypeptide(L)'
;MSTLLGRWIVIAALLCAGRDAVAQAKTLASLDLTDAAQVGRWQPTHDVSRIEATPEGMAIHISGPDPYIMGPSLGVPAGELVWLRMKLRSEVGGAVQVFYFEDGPTEARSASASVPPKKWTEVSMPLPALSPRTRVRVDPPGVSGVCTIAWLRVDQRRVIPTPRWSKPPAIPTAGSVSIRSGNLVLSHAPRRAGSFVVSVDGYAMATGWSRLPVAYMVGDNPRWTDLAARGAASVRKRGTAIEAILIATDPDGARWTIRQTFAPARLNGVIDTTTEITVNKPRTVYFLPMLALFPGHTSFGSARERAVFPGLEYLDPPDRSSSEADLRGEQAKRLVPDTLKVTFPLMAMQAKQRYVGLIWTMKPWFAPAFDTPDRSFVSGANAMGLLFPGSDGVIRSEGSLIPYQGRLLEAGYRLTLNAQIIGGRGTSVIPAIQRYVTLKGLPPVPPTGMDRKAFARWLAGGWLDSKISEGSRYRHAYWPGWTSFAPHPAADPATWMLWCMQAVQAPALQNRLSAKIEDVLNLTDPSVRNDTTVSHVTYPVQTLLFGGALQAATRAANAARQALERFGPDGTITYTAPPGAVDYGATHFEKHANGLTAQVLSSALVNSLVSGDRALMQSALLRLRDLDRYRDTAPRGAQTWEVPLHTPDILASAHLVKAYTIGYEMTGESRYLDMARHWAWTGIPFVYLVKPVPEPIGLYATIPVYGATNWVAPNWMGLPVQWCGLVYSDALYRLARYDRTFDWRRVADGISASGVQQSWPTSDQDLQALLPDSVTLRSQNRNAVAINPGTVQANAIRLFGGPEVYDYHVFRKSGHIVHAPGEIRDAVETSTNLSFRYRHWANRPVSLLICGLKKAPTVRMNDQLVQLKSSDYDPETGHAVIPIAASAGSLVKVTVTF
;
A
#
# COMPACT_ATOMS: atom_id res chain seq x y z
N MET A 1 -20.06 40.14 15.67
CA MET A 1 -20.32 39.22 14.53
C MET A 1 -20.02 39.81 13.15
N SER A 2 -19.53 41.04 13.02
CA SER A 2 -19.16 41.65 11.72
C SER A 2 -17.64 41.71 11.43
N THR A 3 -16.79 41.28 12.36
CA THR A 3 -15.30 41.33 12.22
C THR A 3 -14.64 39.99 11.92
N LEU A 4 -15.41 38.89 11.90
CA LEU A 4 -14.93 37.54 11.57
C LEU A 4 -15.16 37.14 10.09
N LEU A 5 -16.09 37.80 9.39
CA LEU A 5 -16.31 37.55 7.95
C LEU A 5 -15.23 38.17 7.04
N GLY A 6 -14.57 39.26 7.47
CA GLY A 6 -13.56 39.94 6.67
C GLY A 6 -12.24 39.18 6.48
N ARG A 7 -11.95 38.17 7.31
CA ARG A 7 -10.71 37.35 7.22
C ARG A 7 -10.86 36.09 6.36
N TRP A 8 -12.07 35.62 6.09
CA TRP A 8 -12.31 34.43 5.26
C TRP A 8 -12.40 34.76 3.77
N ILE A 9 -12.82 35.98 3.40
CA ILE A 9 -12.93 36.40 2.00
C ILE A 9 -11.54 36.62 1.37
N VAL A 10 -10.51 36.96 2.15
CA VAL A 10 -9.13 37.08 1.66
C VAL A 10 -8.47 35.71 1.43
N ILE A 11 -8.86 34.68 2.19
CA ILE A 11 -8.32 33.31 2.04
C ILE A 11 -8.99 32.55 0.89
N ALA A 12 -10.27 32.83 0.59
CA ALA A 12 -10.97 32.25 -0.56
C ALA A 12 -10.59 32.91 -1.90
N ALA A 13 -10.26 34.20 -1.92
CA ALA A 13 -9.75 34.88 -3.11
C ALA A 13 -8.32 34.43 -3.52
N LEU A 14 -7.54 33.88 -2.58
CA LEU A 14 -6.20 33.32 -2.82
C LEU A 14 -6.21 31.93 -3.46
N LEU A 15 -7.38 31.28 -3.59
CA LEU A 15 -7.52 29.95 -4.21
C LEU A 15 -8.02 29.99 -5.66
N CYS A 16 -8.41 31.16 -6.19
CA CYS A 16 -8.97 31.28 -7.55
C CYS A 16 -8.31 32.37 -8.43
N ALA A 17 -7.21 32.99 -8.00
CA ALA A 17 -6.50 34.00 -8.79
C ALA A 17 -5.00 33.72 -8.92
N GLY A 18 -4.63 32.46 -9.16
CA GLY A 18 -3.34 32.11 -9.76
C GLY A 18 -3.38 32.29 -11.28
N ARG A 19 -3.66 33.51 -11.76
CA ARG A 19 -3.30 33.87 -13.14
C ARG A 19 -1.83 34.27 -13.10
N ASP A 20 -0.97 33.27 -12.96
CA ASP A 20 0.47 33.42 -13.14
C ASP A 20 0.71 33.95 -14.56
N ALA A 21 1.37 35.10 -14.67
CA ALA A 21 2.04 35.51 -15.91
C ALA A 21 3.25 34.59 -16.12
N VAL A 22 2.99 33.31 -16.41
CA VAL A 22 3.92 32.42 -17.09
C VAL A 22 3.97 32.91 -18.53
N ALA A 23 5.17 33.03 -19.12
CA ALA A 23 5.30 33.21 -20.56
C ALA A 23 4.35 32.21 -21.25
N GLN A 24 3.36 32.74 -21.99
CA GLN A 24 2.28 31.93 -22.54
C GLN A 24 2.93 30.86 -23.42
N ALA A 25 2.80 29.59 -23.02
CA ALA A 25 3.32 28.48 -23.82
C ALA A 25 2.76 28.63 -25.24
N LYS A 26 3.65 28.59 -26.25
CA LYS A 26 3.25 28.79 -27.64
C LYS A 26 2.20 27.74 -28.00
N THR A 27 0.97 28.17 -28.26
CA THR A 27 -0.08 27.29 -28.79
C THR A 27 0.34 26.84 -30.19
N LEU A 28 0.48 25.53 -30.38
CA LEU A 28 0.83 24.91 -31.65
C LEU A 28 -0.41 24.53 -32.45
N ALA A 29 -1.46 24.09 -31.77
CA ALA A 29 -2.76 23.77 -32.37
C ALA A 29 -3.89 24.01 -31.35
N SER A 30 -5.09 24.33 -31.82
CA SER A 30 -6.27 24.49 -30.97
C SER A 30 -7.53 24.07 -31.72
N LEU A 31 -8.42 23.36 -31.05
CA LEU A 31 -9.74 22.97 -31.49
C LEU A 31 -10.74 23.57 -30.49
N ASP A 32 -11.50 24.57 -30.92
CA ASP A 32 -12.65 25.07 -30.18
C ASP A 32 -13.86 24.18 -30.52
N LEU A 33 -14.35 23.44 -29.53
CA LEU A 33 -15.45 22.49 -29.74
C LEU A 33 -16.81 23.10 -29.45
N THR A 34 -16.87 24.40 -29.18
CA THR A 34 -18.12 25.19 -29.23
C THR A 34 -18.52 25.52 -30.68
N ASP A 35 -17.58 25.41 -31.63
CA ASP A 35 -17.84 25.49 -33.06
C ASP A 35 -18.34 24.14 -33.62
N ALA A 36 -19.59 24.13 -34.09
CA ALA A 36 -20.22 22.95 -34.68
C ALA A 36 -19.44 22.37 -35.87
N ALA A 37 -18.71 23.19 -36.64
CA ALA A 37 -17.88 22.71 -37.73
C ALA A 37 -16.69 21.88 -37.24
N GLN A 38 -16.13 22.21 -36.07
CA GLN A 38 -15.08 21.40 -35.44
C GLN A 38 -15.65 20.09 -34.89
N VAL A 39 -16.84 20.12 -34.29
CA VAL A 39 -17.53 18.92 -33.80
C VAL A 39 -17.81 17.94 -34.94
N GLY A 40 -18.20 18.43 -36.12
CA GLY A 40 -18.42 17.60 -37.32
C GLY A 40 -17.20 16.82 -37.83
N ARG A 41 -15.99 17.11 -37.31
CA ARG A 41 -14.75 16.38 -37.64
C ARG A 41 -14.51 15.17 -36.73
N TRP A 42 -15.36 14.95 -35.73
CA TRP A 42 -15.27 13.84 -34.78
C TRP A 42 -16.30 12.76 -35.11
N GLN A 43 -15.93 11.50 -34.87
CA GLN A 43 -16.78 10.35 -35.15
C GLN A 43 -17.01 9.52 -33.88
N PRO A 44 -18.27 9.28 -33.47
CA PRO A 44 -18.54 8.26 -32.45
C PRO A 44 -18.13 6.90 -32.99
N THR A 45 -17.38 6.11 -32.23
CA THR A 45 -16.79 4.87 -32.76
C THR A 45 -17.19 3.62 -31.97
N HIS A 46 -17.16 3.66 -30.64
CA HIS A 46 -17.55 2.51 -29.81
C HIS A 46 -18.21 3.02 -28.52
N ASP A 47 -19.26 2.34 -28.06
CA ASP A 47 -20.04 2.66 -26.85
C ASP A 47 -20.40 4.15 -26.68
N VAL A 48 -20.55 4.85 -27.80
CA VAL A 48 -20.99 6.25 -27.89
C VAL A 48 -22.18 6.30 -28.84
N SER A 49 -23.35 6.61 -28.30
CA SER A 49 -24.61 6.64 -29.05
C SER A 49 -24.69 7.81 -30.04
N ARG A 50 -24.16 8.99 -29.66
CA ARG A 50 -24.06 10.16 -30.53
C ARG A 50 -23.06 11.18 -29.99
N ILE A 51 -22.65 12.08 -30.88
CA ILE A 51 -21.94 13.31 -30.55
C ILE A 51 -22.80 14.50 -30.99
N GLU A 52 -22.93 15.51 -30.15
CA GLU A 52 -23.76 16.69 -30.39
C GLU A 52 -22.95 17.98 -30.18
N ALA A 53 -23.08 18.94 -31.10
CA ALA A 53 -22.52 20.27 -30.92
C ALA A 53 -23.45 21.10 -30.02
N THR A 54 -22.93 21.66 -28.94
CA THR A 54 -23.68 22.50 -28.00
C THR A 54 -22.96 23.82 -27.78
N PRO A 55 -23.64 24.87 -27.27
CA PRO A 55 -22.99 26.13 -26.90
C PRO A 55 -21.86 25.99 -25.86
N GLU A 56 -21.87 24.90 -25.08
CA GLU A 56 -20.85 24.61 -24.07
C GLU A 56 -19.69 23.76 -24.60
N GLY A 57 -19.81 23.16 -25.79
CA GLY A 57 -18.82 22.27 -26.38
C GLY A 57 -19.41 21.04 -27.08
N MET A 58 -18.55 20.07 -27.39
CA MET A 58 -18.93 18.76 -27.94
C MET A 58 -19.45 17.84 -26.83
N ALA A 59 -20.74 17.50 -26.86
CA ALA A 59 -21.36 16.55 -25.96
C ALA A 59 -21.27 15.12 -26.50
N ILE A 60 -20.67 14.22 -25.72
CA ILE A 60 -20.46 12.81 -26.04
C ILE A 60 -21.43 11.99 -25.19
N HIS A 61 -22.38 11.30 -25.83
CA HIS A 61 -23.39 10.50 -25.13
C HIS A 61 -22.95 9.03 -25.02
N ILE A 62 -22.48 8.65 -23.84
CA ILE A 62 -21.92 7.33 -23.55
C ILE A 62 -23.05 6.31 -23.38
N SER A 63 -22.91 5.15 -24.03
CA SER A 63 -23.92 4.08 -24.07
C SER A 63 -23.39 2.70 -23.68
N GLY A 64 -22.15 2.58 -23.22
CA GLY A 64 -21.56 1.29 -22.86
C GLY A 64 -20.21 1.38 -22.15
N PRO A 65 -19.59 0.23 -21.85
CA PRO A 65 -18.42 0.12 -20.99
C PRO A 65 -17.08 0.60 -21.56
N ASP A 66 -16.91 0.69 -22.89
CA ASP A 66 -15.66 1.11 -23.54
C ASP A 66 -15.90 2.27 -24.55
N PRO A 67 -16.30 3.47 -24.08
CA PRO A 67 -16.62 4.57 -24.97
C PRO A 67 -15.38 5.21 -25.56
N TYR A 68 -15.39 5.43 -26.88
CA TYR A 68 -14.39 6.30 -27.51
C TYR A 68 -14.86 6.96 -28.81
N ILE A 69 -14.22 8.09 -29.09
CA ILE A 69 -14.44 8.89 -30.29
C ILE A 69 -13.13 9.12 -31.04
N MET A 70 -13.21 9.20 -32.36
CA MET A 70 -12.07 9.42 -33.24
C MET A 70 -12.07 10.85 -33.76
N GLY A 71 -10.96 11.55 -33.54
CA GLY A 71 -10.79 12.94 -33.93
C GLY A 71 -10.00 13.16 -35.21
N PRO A 72 -9.90 14.44 -35.64
CA PRO A 72 -9.07 14.83 -36.76
C PRO A 72 -7.57 14.75 -36.42
N SER A 73 -6.72 14.98 -37.43
CA SER A 73 -5.31 15.27 -37.17
C SER A 73 -5.14 16.62 -36.47
N LEU A 74 -4.21 16.69 -35.51
CA LEU A 74 -3.93 17.91 -34.74
C LEU A 74 -3.09 18.94 -35.51
N GLY A 75 -2.41 18.55 -36.60
CA GLY A 75 -1.62 19.48 -37.43
C GLY A 75 -0.41 20.12 -36.71
N VAL A 76 0.19 19.40 -35.76
CA VAL A 76 1.28 19.90 -34.92
C VAL A 76 2.66 19.76 -35.58
N PRO A 77 3.59 20.72 -35.42
CA PRO A 77 4.95 20.60 -35.97
C PRO A 77 5.70 19.37 -35.44
N ALA A 78 6.49 18.72 -36.32
CA ALA A 78 7.34 17.61 -35.92
C ALA A 78 8.47 18.05 -34.96
N GLY A 79 8.85 17.16 -34.05
CA GLY A 79 10.08 17.29 -33.25
C GLY A 79 9.98 18.14 -31.99
N GLU A 80 8.85 18.82 -31.74
CA GLU A 80 8.63 19.57 -30.51
C GLU A 80 7.90 18.73 -29.45
N LEU A 81 8.39 18.72 -28.20
CA LEU A 81 7.62 18.16 -27.08
C LEU A 81 6.39 19.02 -26.84
N VAL A 82 5.25 18.38 -26.55
CA VAL A 82 3.98 19.11 -26.41
C VAL A 82 3.23 18.79 -25.13
N TRP A 83 2.36 19.71 -24.76
CA TRP A 83 1.27 19.54 -23.81
C TRP A 83 -0.02 19.40 -24.58
N LEU A 84 -0.80 18.36 -24.29
CA LEU A 84 -2.20 18.34 -24.64
C LEU A 84 -3.01 18.90 -23.46
N ARG A 85 -3.73 19.98 -23.68
CA ARG A 85 -4.66 20.56 -22.72
C ARG A 85 -6.09 20.38 -23.19
N MET A 86 -6.98 20.14 -22.25
CA MET A 86 -8.39 19.93 -22.56
C MET A 86 -9.25 20.45 -21.43
N LYS A 87 -10.34 21.14 -21.78
CA LYS A 87 -11.37 21.54 -20.81
C LYS A 87 -12.61 20.71 -21.02
N LEU A 88 -12.99 19.95 -20.00
CA LEU A 88 -14.13 19.04 -20.06
C LEU A 88 -14.92 18.97 -18.75
N ARG A 89 -16.17 18.53 -18.85
CA ARG A 89 -17.07 18.19 -17.74
C ARG A 89 -17.72 16.87 -18.07
N SER A 90 -17.65 15.88 -17.18
CA SER A 90 -18.36 14.62 -17.34
C SER A 90 -19.36 14.40 -16.20
N GLU A 91 -20.53 13.87 -16.49
CA GLU A 91 -21.51 13.51 -15.45
C GLU A 91 -21.00 12.41 -14.51
N VAL A 92 -20.23 11.48 -15.07
CA VAL A 92 -19.56 10.39 -14.35
C VAL A 92 -18.06 10.73 -14.27
N GLY A 93 -17.50 10.68 -13.06
CA GLY A 93 -16.07 10.91 -12.85
C GLY A 93 -15.25 9.70 -13.30
N GLY A 94 -13.98 9.92 -13.62
CA GLY A 94 -13.09 8.84 -14.08
C GLY A 94 -11.83 9.38 -14.73
N ALA A 95 -11.10 8.51 -15.43
CA ALA A 95 -10.01 8.92 -16.29
C ALA A 95 -10.56 9.32 -17.66
N VAL A 96 -10.10 10.45 -18.19
CA VAL A 96 -10.14 10.70 -19.63
C VAL A 96 -8.81 10.25 -20.20
N GLN A 97 -8.83 9.45 -21.26
CA GLN A 97 -7.62 8.98 -21.94
C GLN A 97 -7.60 9.49 -23.37
N VAL A 98 -6.43 9.93 -23.82
CA VAL A 98 -6.20 10.40 -25.18
C VAL A 98 -5.08 9.59 -25.79
N PHE A 99 -5.42 8.86 -26.85
CA PHE A 99 -4.46 8.13 -27.67
C PHE A 99 -3.98 9.05 -28.81
N TYR A 100 -2.70 8.97 -29.12
CA TYR A 100 -2.06 9.74 -30.19
C TYR A 100 -1.34 8.78 -31.13
N PHE A 101 -1.67 8.81 -32.42
CA PHE A 101 -1.17 7.79 -33.36
C PHE A 101 -1.19 8.24 -34.83
N GLU A 102 -0.45 7.49 -35.66
CA GLU A 102 -0.49 7.55 -37.12
C GLU A 102 -1.13 6.27 -37.68
N ASP A 103 -0.62 5.11 -37.28
CA ASP A 103 -1.04 3.79 -37.82
C ASP A 103 -2.06 3.04 -36.93
N GLY A 104 -2.41 3.61 -35.77
CA GLY A 104 -3.44 3.07 -34.86
C GLY A 104 -3.17 3.35 -33.37
N PRO A 105 -4.21 3.44 -32.53
CA PRO A 105 -4.06 3.68 -31.09
C PRO A 105 -3.44 2.47 -30.38
N THR A 106 -2.55 2.72 -29.42
CA THR A 106 -1.97 1.70 -28.53
C THR A 106 -1.86 2.26 -27.13
N GLU A 107 -1.94 1.41 -26.09
CA GLU A 107 -1.79 1.85 -24.69
C GLU A 107 -0.49 2.63 -24.44
N ALA A 108 0.60 2.16 -25.05
CA ALA A 108 1.91 2.81 -24.98
C ALA A 108 1.93 4.23 -25.59
N ARG A 109 0.96 4.56 -26.45
CA ARG A 109 0.79 5.87 -27.09
C ARG A 109 -0.50 6.53 -26.64
N SER A 110 -0.69 6.60 -25.33
CA SER A 110 -1.79 7.30 -24.70
C SER A 110 -1.31 8.16 -23.53
N ALA A 111 -2.13 9.12 -23.13
CA ALA A 111 -1.98 9.83 -21.88
C ALA A 111 -3.37 10.01 -21.26
N SER A 112 -3.44 10.04 -19.93
CA SER A 112 -4.71 10.17 -19.23
C SER A 112 -4.65 11.22 -18.13
N ALA A 113 -5.83 11.70 -17.74
CA ALA A 113 -5.99 12.59 -16.60
C ALA A 113 -7.30 12.26 -15.87
N SER A 114 -7.32 12.49 -14.55
CA SER A 114 -8.54 12.29 -13.76
C SER A 114 -9.49 13.48 -13.90
N VAL A 115 -10.77 13.19 -14.05
CA VAL A 115 -11.86 14.17 -14.16
C VAL A 115 -12.88 13.90 -13.06
N PRO A 116 -13.14 14.87 -12.16
CA PRO A 116 -14.20 14.75 -11.17
C PRO A 116 -15.59 14.81 -11.82
N PRO A 117 -16.61 14.15 -11.24
CA PRO A 117 -17.97 14.21 -11.76
C PRO A 117 -18.55 15.63 -11.67
N LYS A 118 -19.30 16.01 -12.69
CA LYS A 118 -20.14 17.23 -12.79
C LYS A 118 -19.40 18.56 -12.63
N LYS A 119 -18.07 18.58 -12.74
CA LYS A 119 -17.25 19.79 -12.60
C LYS A 119 -16.42 20.04 -13.85
N TRP A 120 -16.52 21.27 -14.38
CA TRP A 120 -15.61 21.75 -15.42
C TRP A 120 -14.18 21.71 -14.91
N THR A 121 -13.34 20.98 -15.64
CA THR A 121 -11.96 20.69 -15.26
C THR A 121 -11.06 20.93 -16.46
N GLU A 122 -9.95 21.61 -16.24
CA GLU A 122 -8.87 21.69 -17.22
C GLU A 122 -7.81 20.66 -16.87
N VAL A 123 -7.52 19.77 -17.82
CA VAL A 123 -6.50 18.73 -17.69
C VAL A 123 -5.32 19.06 -18.60
N SER A 124 -4.12 18.67 -18.18
CA SER A 124 -2.89 18.83 -18.96
C SER A 124 -2.14 17.50 -18.98
N MET A 125 -1.86 17.00 -20.18
CA MET A 125 -1.21 15.71 -20.41
C MET A 125 0.10 15.93 -21.17
N PRO A 126 1.25 15.50 -20.62
CA PRO A 126 2.52 15.63 -21.33
C PRO A 126 2.57 14.58 -22.43
N LEU A 127 2.73 15.01 -23.68
CA LEU A 127 2.89 14.11 -24.84
C LEU A 127 4.33 14.15 -25.37
N PRO A 128 4.81 13.07 -26.01
CA PRO A 128 6.08 13.11 -26.74
C PRO A 128 6.01 14.08 -27.91
N ALA A 129 7.11 14.20 -28.66
CA ALA A 129 7.05 14.90 -29.93
C ALA A 129 6.09 14.17 -30.88
N LEU A 130 5.15 14.92 -31.44
CA LEU A 130 4.14 14.41 -32.35
C LEU A 130 4.54 14.72 -33.80
N SER A 131 4.00 13.97 -34.76
CA SER A 131 4.13 14.32 -36.17
C SER A 131 2.92 15.14 -36.64
N PRO A 132 3.04 15.87 -37.77
CA PRO A 132 1.92 16.58 -38.39
C PRO A 132 0.74 15.69 -38.78
N ARG A 133 0.95 14.37 -38.92
CA ARG A 133 -0.09 13.39 -39.26
C ARG A 133 -0.78 12.78 -38.05
N THR A 134 -0.33 13.10 -36.84
CA THR A 134 -0.87 12.53 -35.60
C THR A 134 -2.37 12.79 -35.50
N ARG A 135 -3.15 11.73 -35.34
CA ARG A 135 -4.57 11.74 -34.99
C ARG A 135 -4.77 11.50 -33.51
N VAL A 136 -5.94 11.86 -33.01
CA VAL A 136 -6.33 11.60 -31.62
C VAL A 136 -7.58 10.72 -31.54
N ARG A 137 -7.57 9.80 -30.58
CA ARG A 137 -8.77 9.13 -30.05
C ARG A 137 -8.95 9.61 -28.62
N VAL A 138 -10.18 9.94 -28.25
CA VAL A 138 -10.53 10.37 -26.89
C VAL A 138 -11.51 9.38 -26.30
N ASP A 139 -11.17 8.89 -25.11
CA ASP A 139 -11.97 7.96 -24.33
C ASP A 139 -12.51 8.78 -23.15
N PRO A 140 -13.80 9.21 -23.20
CA PRO A 140 -14.38 10.03 -22.14
C PRO A 140 -14.50 9.25 -20.82
N PRO A 141 -14.54 9.95 -19.67
CA PRO A 141 -14.73 9.30 -18.39
C PRO A 141 -16.12 8.68 -18.24
N GLY A 142 -16.17 7.43 -17.75
CA GLY A 142 -17.40 6.74 -17.36
C GLY A 142 -17.86 5.69 -18.37
N VAL A 143 -18.90 4.94 -17.99
CA VAL A 143 -19.54 3.89 -18.82
C VAL A 143 -20.98 4.26 -19.21
N SER A 144 -21.40 5.46 -18.85
CA SER A 144 -22.72 6.04 -19.14
C SER A 144 -22.71 7.56 -18.92
N GLY A 145 -23.78 8.23 -19.31
CA GLY A 145 -23.96 9.67 -19.12
C GLY A 145 -23.33 10.51 -20.23
N VAL A 146 -23.20 11.82 -19.97
CA VAL A 146 -22.68 12.78 -20.93
C VAL A 146 -21.34 13.36 -20.50
N CYS A 147 -20.37 13.31 -21.41
CA CYS A 147 -19.10 14.04 -21.29
C CYS A 147 -19.06 15.18 -22.30
N THR A 148 -18.94 16.42 -21.82
CA THR A 148 -18.83 17.62 -22.66
C THR A 148 -17.38 18.11 -22.70
N ILE A 149 -16.82 18.28 -23.89
CA ILE A 149 -15.49 18.87 -24.10
C ILE A 149 -15.65 20.24 -24.74
N ALA A 150 -15.22 21.30 -24.06
CA ALA A 150 -15.31 22.68 -24.55
C ALA A 150 -14.23 22.99 -25.59
N TRP A 151 -12.99 22.55 -25.33
CA TRP A 151 -11.86 22.75 -26.24
C TRP A 151 -10.74 21.76 -25.97
N LEU A 152 -9.90 21.59 -26.98
CA LEU A 152 -8.64 20.85 -26.92
C LEU A 152 -7.54 21.73 -27.52
N ARG A 153 -6.40 21.83 -26.85
CA ARG A 153 -5.26 22.67 -27.27
C ARG A 153 -3.96 21.93 -27.12
N VAL A 154 -3.06 22.13 -28.08
CA VAL A 154 -1.69 21.63 -28.01
C VAL A 154 -0.74 22.81 -27.82
N ASP A 155 0.00 22.81 -26.72
CA ASP A 155 1.00 23.83 -26.42
C ASP A 155 2.40 23.25 -26.52
N GLN A 156 3.38 24.07 -26.90
CA GLN A 156 4.79 23.70 -26.79
C GLN A 156 5.15 23.42 -25.32
N ARG A 157 5.77 22.26 -25.06
CA ARG A 157 6.29 21.87 -23.74
C ARG A 157 7.79 22.13 -23.70
N ARG A 158 8.18 23.21 -23.04
CA ARG A 158 9.60 23.55 -22.83
C ARG A 158 10.22 22.64 -21.77
N VAL A 159 11.47 22.22 -22.01
CA VAL A 159 12.28 21.48 -21.04
C VAL A 159 13.49 22.32 -20.70
N ILE A 160 13.70 22.59 -19.41
CA ILE A 160 14.93 23.22 -18.95
C ILE A 160 16.00 22.13 -18.88
N PRO A 161 17.11 22.25 -19.63
CA PRO A 161 18.17 21.25 -19.57
C PRO A 161 18.76 21.20 -18.16
N THR A 162 18.99 19.98 -17.68
CA THR A 162 19.67 19.75 -16.40
C THR A 162 21.17 19.99 -16.60
N PRO A 163 21.85 20.75 -15.73
CA PRO A 163 23.28 20.98 -15.86
C PRO A 163 24.03 19.67 -15.62
N ARG A 164 25.23 19.55 -16.18
CA ARG A 164 26.14 18.46 -15.80
C ARG A 164 26.62 18.71 -14.38
N TRP A 165 26.15 17.88 -13.44
CA TRP A 165 26.63 17.91 -12.06
C TRP A 165 28.08 17.45 -11.99
N SER A 166 28.82 18.00 -11.04
CA SER A 166 30.14 17.49 -10.68
C SER A 166 30.12 16.97 -9.26
N LYS A 167 30.99 15.99 -9.01
CA LYS A 167 31.10 15.31 -7.72
C LYS A 167 31.16 16.34 -6.58
N PRO A 168 30.32 16.19 -5.53
CA PRO A 168 30.42 17.00 -4.34
C PRO A 168 31.84 16.91 -3.75
N PRO A 169 32.46 18.04 -3.36
CA PRO A 169 33.77 18.01 -2.73
C PRO A 169 33.70 17.33 -1.35
N ALA A 170 34.86 16.88 -0.87
CA ALA A 170 34.99 16.45 0.52
C ALA A 170 34.66 17.60 1.49
N ILE A 171 34.07 17.27 2.63
CA ILE A 171 33.66 18.26 3.62
C ILE A 171 34.83 18.57 4.56
N PRO A 172 35.26 19.84 4.66
CA PRO A 172 36.31 20.22 5.61
C PRO A 172 35.86 19.96 7.05
N THR A 173 36.73 19.37 7.86
CA THR A 173 36.47 19.07 9.28
C THR A 173 37.08 20.10 10.24
N ALA A 174 38.06 20.87 9.77
CA ALA A 174 38.74 21.89 10.58
C ALA A 174 37.78 23.02 10.97
N GLY A 175 37.73 23.34 12.27
CA GLY A 175 36.86 24.39 12.82
C GLY A 175 35.36 24.09 12.74
N SER A 176 34.98 22.82 12.49
CA SER A 176 33.57 22.42 12.42
C SER A 176 32.86 22.58 13.76
N VAL A 177 31.59 22.96 13.68
CA VAL A 177 30.68 23.02 14.83
C VAL A 177 29.85 21.75 14.83
N SER A 178 29.75 21.08 15.98
CA SER A 178 29.03 19.81 16.09
C SER A 178 27.91 19.82 17.13
N ILE A 179 26.88 19.03 16.83
CA ILE A 179 25.78 18.68 17.75
C ILE A 179 25.65 17.17 17.84
N ARG A 180 25.13 16.70 18.97
CA ARG A 180 24.98 15.28 19.28
C ARG A 180 23.57 15.00 19.78
N SER A 181 22.95 13.95 19.27
CA SER A 181 21.73 13.33 19.78
C SER A 181 22.02 11.85 20.01
N GLY A 182 22.39 11.49 21.23
CA GLY A 182 22.93 10.16 21.55
C GLY A 182 24.14 9.80 20.69
N ASN A 183 23.97 8.76 19.86
CA ASN A 183 25.03 8.24 18.98
C ASN A 183 25.05 8.90 17.59
N LEU A 184 24.04 9.73 17.28
CA LEU A 184 23.98 10.51 16.05
C LEU A 184 24.69 11.86 16.27
N VAL A 185 25.69 12.16 15.44
CA VAL A 185 26.44 13.40 15.48
C VAL A 185 26.41 14.07 14.11
N LEU A 186 26.06 15.35 14.09
CA LEU A 186 26.19 16.21 12.90
C LEU A 186 27.31 17.21 13.16
N SER A 187 28.29 17.24 12.25
CA SER A 187 29.42 18.16 12.28
C SER A 187 29.40 19.04 11.03
N HIS A 188 29.27 20.34 11.18
CA HIS A 188 29.09 21.29 10.09
C HIS A 188 30.32 22.18 9.91
N ALA A 189 30.83 22.25 8.67
CA ALA A 189 31.99 23.07 8.33
C ALA A 189 31.70 24.56 8.57
N PRO A 190 32.67 25.33 9.06
CA PRO A 190 32.51 26.77 9.21
C PRO A 190 32.43 27.44 7.84
N ARG A 191 31.60 28.48 7.72
CA ARG A 191 31.49 29.34 6.53
C ARG A 191 31.11 28.65 5.20
N ARG A 192 30.56 27.44 5.22
CA ARG A 192 30.07 26.75 4.02
C ARG A 192 28.71 26.12 4.28
N ALA A 193 27.63 26.74 3.80
CA ALA A 193 26.27 26.21 3.97
C ALA A 193 26.12 24.81 3.35
N GLY A 194 25.33 23.94 3.98
CA GLY A 194 25.08 22.57 3.53
C GLY A 194 26.28 21.61 3.64
N SER A 195 27.45 22.08 4.06
CA SER A 195 28.66 21.27 4.22
C SER A 195 28.73 20.65 5.61
N PHE A 196 27.98 19.58 5.85
CA PHE A 196 28.02 18.82 7.11
C PHE A 196 28.20 17.32 6.91
N VAL A 197 28.79 16.65 7.91
CA VAL A 197 28.90 15.18 8.00
C VAL A 197 27.94 14.69 9.09
N VAL A 198 27.19 13.64 8.77
CA VAL A 198 26.35 12.89 9.71
C VAL A 198 27.04 11.56 10.02
N SER A 199 27.30 11.31 11.30
CA SER A 199 27.92 10.09 11.78
C SER A 199 27.06 9.38 12.83
N VAL A 200 27.13 8.06 12.83
CA VAL A 200 26.43 7.18 13.77
C VAL A 200 27.45 6.25 14.41
N ASP A 201 27.54 6.24 15.75
CA ASP A 201 28.58 5.52 16.49
C ASP A 201 29.99 5.85 15.96
N GLY A 202 30.24 7.14 15.70
CA GLY A 202 31.53 7.63 15.18
C GLY A 202 31.83 7.29 13.72
N TYR A 203 30.99 6.51 13.04
CA TYR A 203 31.16 6.15 11.65
C TYR A 203 30.41 7.13 10.74
N ALA A 204 31.09 7.71 9.75
CA ALA A 204 30.48 8.65 8.80
C ALA A 204 29.46 7.92 7.91
N MET A 205 28.18 8.26 8.07
CA MET A 205 27.07 7.62 7.36
C MET A 205 26.61 8.42 6.15
N ALA A 206 26.61 9.75 6.22
CA ALA A 206 26.16 10.61 5.13
C ALA A 206 26.82 12.00 5.20
N THR A 207 26.78 12.72 4.09
CA THR A 207 27.13 14.13 4.02
C THR A 207 25.98 14.97 3.51
N GLY A 208 25.88 16.23 3.92
CA GLY A 208 25.03 17.23 3.28
C GLY A 208 25.54 17.61 1.88
N TRP A 209 24.75 18.42 1.17
CA TRP A 209 25.17 18.98 -0.12
C TRP A 209 25.83 20.35 0.07
N SER A 210 27.13 20.43 -0.17
CA SER A 210 27.92 21.67 -0.06
C SER A 210 27.62 22.71 -1.14
N ARG A 211 26.64 22.46 -2.00
CA ARG A 211 26.21 23.33 -3.09
C ARG A 211 24.74 23.64 -2.92
N LEU A 212 24.31 24.77 -3.48
CA LEU A 212 22.90 25.12 -3.54
C LEU A 212 22.54 25.55 -4.97
N PRO A 213 22.51 24.60 -5.92
CA PRO A 213 22.09 24.90 -7.27
C PRO A 213 20.61 25.25 -7.30
N VAL A 214 20.28 26.36 -7.95
CA VAL A 214 18.91 26.82 -8.17
C VAL A 214 18.67 26.99 -9.67
N ALA A 215 17.56 26.44 -10.14
CA ALA A 215 17.01 26.75 -11.45
C ALA A 215 15.79 27.65 -11.32
N TYR A 216 15.78 28.75 -12.05
CA TYR A 216 14.63 29.64 -12.13
C TYR A 216 14.51 30.25 -13.53
N MET A 217 13.36 30.86 -13.82
CA MET A 217 13.17 31.67 -15.03
C MET A 217 12.89 33.13 -14.69
N VAL A 218 13.41 34.02 -15.54
CA VAL A 218 13.10 35.45 -15.61
C VAL A 218 12.74 35.77 -17.06
N GLY A 219 11.48 36.13 -17.32
CA GLY A 219 10.95 36.14 -18.68
C GLY A 219 11.06 34.75 -19.31
N ASP A 220 11.62 34.67 -20.51
CA ASP A 220 11.86 33.42 -21.25
C ASP A 220 13.26 32.81 -21.05
N ASN A 221 14.10 33.41 -20.19
CA ASN A 221 15.49 32.99 -20.02
C ASN A 221 15.64 32.02 -18.84
N PRO A 222 15.98 30.73 -19.09
CA PRO A 222 16.31 29.80 -18.02
C PRO A 222 17.66 30.15 -17.38
N ARG A 223 17.73 30.10 -16.05
CA ARG A 223 18.92 30.39 -15.27
C ARG A 223 19.27 29.21 -14.39
N TRP A 224 20.55 28.88 -14.37
CA TRP A 224 21.16 27.97 -13.40
C TRP A 224 22.25 28.71 -12.65
N THR A 225 22.21 28.65 -11.32
CA THR A 225 23.24 29.25 -10.48
C THR A 225 23.45 28.44 -9.20
N ASP A 226 24.70 28.31 -8.77
CA ASP A 226 25.01 27.81 -7.43
C ASP A 226 25.05 28.99 -6.45
N LEU A 227 24.04 29.11 -5.60
CA LEU A 227 23.97 30.19 -4.61
C LEU A 227 25.07 30.05 -3.55
N ALA A 228 25.54 28.84 -3.25
CA ALA A 228 26.61 28.63 -2.28
C ALA A 228 27.95 29.19 -2.79
N ALA A 229 28.19 29.14 -4.11
CA ALA A 229 29.39 29.69 -4.73
C ALA A 229 29.36 31.22 -4.88
N ARG A 230 28.18 31.85 -4.86
CA ARG A 230 28.00 33.31 -5.03
C ARG A 230 27.74 34.06 -3.73
N GLY A 231 27.50 33.34 -2.64
CA GLY A 231 27.07 33.91 -1.38
C GLY A 231 28.11 33.81 -0.28
N ALA A 232 27.82 34.49 0.83
CA ALA A 232 28.54 34.33 2.08
C ALA A 232 27.71 33.44 3.02
N ALA A 233 28.34 32.38 3.53
CA ALA A 233 27.75 31.52 4.55
C ALA A 233 28.34 31.82 5.92
N SER A 234 27.48 31.83 6.95
CA SER A 234 27.86 31.89 8.35
C SER A 234 27.26 30.68 9.06
N VAL A 235 28.09 29.93 9.77
CA VAL A 235 27.68 28.75 10.55
C VAL A 235 28.12 28.98 11.98
N ARG A 236 27.17 28.93 12.90
CA ARG A 236 27.43 29.19 14.32
C ARG A 236 26.65 28.24 15.21
N LYS A 237 27.19 27.98 16.39
CA LYS A 237 26.44 27.33 17.46
C LYS A 237 25.51 28.35 18.13
N ARG A 238 24.25 28.00 18.35
CA ARG A 238 23.29 28.79 19.11
C ARG A 238 22.68 27.89 20.20
N GLY A 239 23.25 27.98 21.41
CA GLY A 239 22.92 27.03 22.48
C GLY A 239 23.31 25.60 22.10
N THR A 240 22.33 24.70 22.06
CA THR A 240 22.51 23.29 21.66
C THR A 240 22.29 23.06 20.15
N ALA A 241 21.93 24.09 19.39
CA ALA A 241 21.66 24.00 17.96
C ALA A 241 22.81 24.56 17.11
N ILE A 242 22.87 24.16 15.84
CA ILE A 242 23.66 24.81 14.79
C ILE A 242 22.71 25.63 13.93
N GLU A 243 23.10 26.87 13.65
CA GLU A 243 22.45 27.72 12.66
C GLU A 243 23.43 28.01 11.53
N ALA A 244 23.05 27.64 10.31
CA ALA A 244 23.74 27.97 9.08
C ALA A 244 22.90 28.95 8.27
N ILE A 245 23.45 30.12 7.93
CA ILE A 245 22.80 31.14 7.11
C ILE A 245 23.65 31.38 5.87
N LEU A 246 23.04 31.27 4.69
CA LEU A 246 23.62 31.67 3.41
C LEU A 246 22.85 32.89 2.89
N ILE A 247 23.59 33.92 2.52
CA ILE A 247 23.06 35.10 1.81
C ILE A 247 23.78 35.18 0.48
N ALA A 248 23.03 35.14 -0.61
CA ALA A 248 23.57 35.14 -1.97
C ALA A 248 22.74 36.03 -2.89
N THR A 249 23.37 36.57 -3.92
CA THR A 249 22.69 37.32 -4.99
C THR A 249 22.74 36.52 -6.28
N ASP A 250 21.59 36.24 -6.86
CA ASP A 250 21.49 35.53 -8.14
C ASP A 250 21.93 36.42 -9.33
N PRO A 251 22.23 35.84 -10.50
CA PRO A 251 22.63 36.59 -11.69
C PRO A 251 21.70 37.73 -12.10
N ASP A 252 20.41 37.66 -11.76
CA ASP A 252 19.39 38.65 -12.12
C ASP A 252 19.02 39.56 -10.93
N GLY A 253 19.92 39.67 -9.95
CA GLY A 253 19.89 40.67 -8.89
C GLY A 253 18.85 40.45 -7.81
N ALA A 254 18.34 39.23 -7.59
CA ALA A 254 17.59 38.91 -6.38
C ALA A 254 18.51 38.37 -5.28
N ARG A 255 18.24 38.82 -4.06
CA ARG A 255 18.91 38.41 -2.84
C ARG A 255 18.13 37.25 -2.22
N TRP A 256 18.80 36.12 -2.10
CA TRP A 256 18.33 34.91 -1.45
C TRP A 256 18.88 34.84 -0.03
N THR A 257 18.03 34.44 0.91
CA THR A 257 18.44 34.11 2.28
C THR A 257 17.99 32.69 2.59
N ILE A 258 18.95 31.83 2.92
CA ILE A 258 18.72 30.44 3.29
C ILE A 258 19.18 30.27 4.73
N ARG A 259 18.27 29.88 5.61
CA ARG A 259 18.56 29.57 7.01
C ARG A 259 18.29 28.08 7.25
N GLN A 260 19.30 27.36 7.69
CA GLN A 260 19.18 25.98 8.15
C GLN A 260 19.49 25.90 9.64
N THR A 261 18.60 25.28 10.40
CA THR A 261 18.80 25.03 11.83
C THR A 261 18.84 23.53 12.06
N PHE A 262 19.84 23.06 12.79
CA PHE A 262 19.97 21.68 13.24
C PHE A 262 19.97 21.64 14.76
N ALA A 263 19.07 20.89 15.38
CA ALA A 263 18.99 20.77 16.83
C ALA A 263 18.80 19.31 17.25
N PRO A 264 19.43 18.84 18.33
CA PRO A 264 19.09 17.52 18.86
C PRO A 264 17.62 17.51 19.29
N ALA A 265 16.85 16.54 18.79
CA ALA A 265 15.48 16.35 19.24
C ALA A 265 15.46 15.78 20.66
N ARG A 266 14.28 15.75 21.29
CA ARG A 266 14.09 15.13 22.61
C ARG A 266 14.47 13.64 22.63
N LEU A 267 14.28 12.94 21.52
CA LEU A 267 14.60 11.52 21.38
C LEU A 267 16.04 11.36 20.83
N ASN A 268 16.87 10.59 21.54
CA ASN A 268 18.25 10.28 21.11
C ASN A 268 18.29 9.66 19.71
N GLY A 269 19.30 9.97 18.90
CA GLY A 269 19.43 9.46 17.52
C GLY A 269 18.58 10.23 16.50
N VAL A 270 18.13 11.44 16.86
CA VAL A 270 17.30 12.31 16.03
C VAL A 270 17.79 13.75 16.11
N ILE A 271 17.97 14.37 14.94
CA ILE A 271 18.30 15.79 14.78
C ILE A 271 17.17 16.45 14.01
N ASP A 272 16.46 17.37 14.66
CA ASP A 272 15.46 18.21 14.02
C ASP A 272 16.14 19.21 13.08
N THR A 273 15.59 19.37 11.88
CA THR A 273 16.06 20.27 10.84
C THR A 273 14.95 21.18 10.35
N THR A 274 15.21 22.47 10.32
CA THR A 274 14.36 23.45 9.64
C THR A 274 15.18 24.13 8.56
N THR A 275 14.67 24.17 7.33
CA THR A 275 15.21 25.01 6.25
C THR A 275 14.20 26.07 5.87
N GLU A 276 14.57 27.34 6.02
CA GLU A 276 13.80 28.50 5.58
C GLU A 276 14.51 29.17 4.40
N ILE A 277 13.78 29.42 3.31
CA ILE A 277 14.29 30.13 2.13
C ILE A 277 13.39 31.32 1.84
N THR A 278 13.99 32.50 1.65
CA THR A 278 13.32 33.71 1.17
C THR A 278 14.10 34.32 0.01
N VAL A 279 13.39 34.98 -0.90
CA VAL A 279 13.96 35.76 -2.00
C VAL A 279 13.31 37.14 -1.99
N ASN A 280 14.06 38.20 -2.27
CA ASN A 280 13.53 39.57 -2.20
C ASN A 280 12.85 40.08 -3.50
N LYS A 281 12.93 39.30 -4.57
CA LYS A 281 12.24 39.56 -5.85
C LYS A 281 11.59 38.24 -6.31
N PRO A 282 10.43 38.28 -6.98
CA PRO A 282 9.76 37.07 -7.41
C PRO A 282 10.64 36.23 -8.34
N ARG A 283 10.54 34.90 -8.19
CA ARG A 283 11.26 33.91 -9.02
C ARG A 283 10.35 32.74 -9.34
N THR A 284 10.20 32.42 -10.62
CA THR A 284 9.58 31.15 -11.03
C THR A 284 10.63 30.05 -10.97
N VAL A 285 10.61 29.26 -9.90
CA VAL A 285 11.63 28.26 -9.57
C VAL A 285 11.27 26.91 -10.18
N TYR A 286 12.25 26.27 -10.81
CA TYR A 286 12.14 24.92 -11.37
C TYR A 286 12.93 23.89 -10.56
N PHE A 287 13.98 24.31 -9.85
CA PHE A 287 14.76 23.42 -9.01
C PHE A 287 15.35 24.21 -7.84
N LEU A 288 15.08 23.74 -6.63
CA LEU A 288 15.62 24.29 -5.39
C LEU A 288 15.72 23.16 -4.36
N PRO A 289 16.93 22.67 -4.01
CA PRO A 289 17.09 21.66 -2.99
C PRO A 289 16.88 22.31 -1.61
N MET A 290 15.90 21.80 -0.87
CA MET A 290 15.60 22.25 0.49
C MET A 290 16.52 21.55 1.50
N LEU A 291 16.77 20.26 1.29
CA LEU A 291 17.71 19.46 2.08
C LEU A 291 18.12 18.24 1.26
N ALA A 292 19.41 17.92 1.23
CA ALA A 292 19.92 16.73 0.56
C ALA A 292 20.99 16.07 1.42
N LEU A 293 20.97 14.73 1.43
CA LEU A 293 21.95 13.87 2.08
C LEU A 293 22.51 12.88 1.05
N PHE A 294 23.82 12.63 1.15
CA PHE A 294 24.51 11.64 0.35
C PHE A 294 25.07 10.50 1.22
N PRO A 295 24.27 9.47 1.54
CA PRO A 295 24.74 8.33 2.33
C PRO A 295 25.87 7.57 1.65
N GLY A 296 26.94 7.31 2.40
CA GLY A 296 28.16 6.64 1.91
C GLY A 296 29.18 7.57 1.27
N HIS A 297 28.85 8.84 1.01
CA HIS A 297 29.82 9.80 0.51
C HIS A 297 30.93 10.00 1.55
N THR A 298 32.20 9.89 1.12
CA THR A 298 33.40 9.85 1.98
C THR A 298 33.55 8.63 2.90
N SER A 299 32.69 7.61 2.78
CA SER A 299 32.82 6.34 3.54
C SER A 299 32.63 5.09 2.67
N PHE A 300 31.43 4.48 2.65
CA PHE A 300 31.16 3.21 1.96
C PHE A 300 30.73 3.36 0.49
N GLY A 301 30.73 4.57 -0.07
CA GLY A 301 30.34 4.83 -1.45
C GLY A 301 28.90 4.38 -1.73
N SER A 302 28.68 3.73 -2.88
CA SER A 302 27.39 3.15 -3.25
C SER A 302 27.05 1.83 -2.55
N ALA A 303 27.99 1.25 -1.79
CA ALA A 303 27.81 -0.06 -1.17
C ALA A 303 26.92 0.02 0.08
N ARG A 304 25.60 -0.05 -0.14
CA ARG A 304 24.56 -0.18 0.89
C ARG A 304 24.10 -1.63 1.05
N GLU A 305 23.74 -2.03 2.27
CA GLU A 305 23.19 -3.35 2.56
C GLU A 305 21.69 -3.36 2.35
N ARG A 306 20.95 -2.31 2.75
CA ARG A 306 19.49 -2.20 2.56
C ARG A 306 19.06 -0.76 2.37
N ALA A 307 17.93 -0.55 1.70
CA ALA A 307 17.28 0.75 1.64
C ALA A 307 15.75 0.67 1.57
N VAL A 308 15.06 1.69 2.09
CA VAL A 308 13.60 1.79 2.02
C VAL A 308 13.15 3.22 1.73
N PHE A 309 12.18 3.32 0.84
CA PHE A 309 11.36 4.49 0.59
C PHE A 309 9.89 4.01 0.56
N PRO A 310 9.14 4.14 1.68
CA PRO A 310 7.83 3.52 1.83
C PRO A 310 6.86 3.87 0.71
N GLY A 311 6.31 2.82 0.10
CA GLY A 311 5.40 2.88 -1.04
C GLY A 311 6.07 2.70 -2.40
N LEU A 312 7.41 2.72 -2.48
CA LEU A 312 8.15 2.89 -3.74
C LEU A 312 9.39 2.02 -3.88
N GLU A 313 10.22 1.90 -2.85
CA GLU A 313 11.49 1.18 -2.92
C GLU A 313 11.72 0.36 -1.64
N TYR A 314 12.04 -0.93 -1.80
CA TYR A 314 12.52 -1.83 -0.75
C TYR A 314 13.67 -2.63 -1.34
N LEU A 315 14.91 -2.18 -1.09
CA LEU A 315 16.07 -2.57 -1.88
C LEU A 315 17.04 -3.40 -1.06
N ASP A 316 17.34 -4.59 -1.58
CA ASP A 316 18.43 -5.47 -1.14
C ASP A 316 19.61 -5.34 -2.11
N PRO A 317 20.84 -5.82 -1.83
CA PRO A 317 21.88 -5.98 -2.82
C PRO A 317 21.50 -7.15 -3.74
N PRO A 318 21.61 -7.02 -5.07
CA PRO A 318 22.29 -5.96 -5.84
C PRO A 318 21.36 -4.87 -6.40
N ASP A 319 20.13 -4.73 -5.89
CA ASP A 319 19.08 -3.87 -6.44
C ASP A 319 19.52 -2.41 -6.62
N ARG A 320 18.76 -1.68 -7.43
CA ARG A 320 18.98 -0.24 -7.64
C ARG A 320 17.63 0.45 -7.67
N SER A 321 17.57 1.69 -7.18
CA SER A 321 16.39 2.54 -7.35
C SER A 321 16.02 2.61 -8.82
N SER A 322 14.72 2.69 -9.12
CA SER A 322 14.24 2.79 -10.50
C SER A 322 14.76 1.69 -11.44
N SER A 323 14.99 0.48 -10.93
CA SER A 323 15.32 -0.67 -11.79
C SER A 323 14.07 -1.17 -12.52
N GLU A 324 14.28 -1.88 -13.62
CA GLU A 324 13.20 -2.52 -14.36
C GLU A 324 12.84 -3.94 -13.85
N ALA A 325 13.38 -4.34 -12.69
CA ALA A 325 13.15 -5.67 -12.14
C ALA A 325 11.68 -5.90 -11.73
N ASP A 326 11.01 -4.85 -11.26
CA ASP A 326 9.63 -4.88 -10.75
C ASP A 326 8.60 -4.27 -11.73
N LEU A 327 9.07 -3.39 -12.62
CA LEU A 327 8.28 -2.52 -13.50
C LEU A 327 9.15 -1.97 -14.62
N ARG A 328 8.73 -2.04 -15.88
CA ARG A 328 9.49 -1.61 -17.06
C ARG A 328 9.09 -0.23 -17.57
N GLY A 329 9.98 0.39 -18.33
CA GLY A 329 9.72 1.63 -19.05
C GLY A 329 9.66 2.86 -18.16
N GLU A 330 8.96 3.91 -18.61
CA GLU A 330 8.94 5.21 -17.92
C GLU A 330 8.43 5.13 -16.47
N GLN A 331 7.47 4.23 -16.20
CA GLN A 331 6.91 4.07 -14.86
C GLN A 331 7.91 3.44 -13.87
N ALA A 332 8.98 2.79 -14.36
CA ALA A 332 10.08 2.31 -13.54
C ALA A 332 10.85 3.46 -12.88
N LYS A 333 10.83 4.66 -13.48
CA LYS A 333 11.60 5.81 -13.01
C LYS A 333 10.91 6.48 -11.83
N ARG A 334 11.51 6.39 -10.64
CA ARG A 334 10.96 6.81 -9.34
C ARG A 334 11.90 7.78 -8.60
N LEU A 335 12.72 8.52 -9.35
CA LEU A 335 13.69 9.46 -8.78
C LEU A 335 13.00 10.54 -7.96
N VAL A 336 11.96 11.16 -8.52
CA VAL A 336 11.11 12.19 -7.90
C VAL A 336 9.65 11.77 -8.09
N PRO A 337 9.16 10.81 -7.28
CA PRO A 337 7.86 10.19 -7.48
C PRO A 337 6.72 11.19 -7.31
N ASP A 338 5.52 10.79 -7.75
CA ASP A 338 4.28 11.44 -7.30
C ASP A 338 4.18 11.32 -5.78
N THR A 339 3.98 12.46 -5.08
CA THR A 339 3.98 12.50 -3.61
C THR A 339 2.89 11.59 -3.02
N LEU A 340 1.79 11.34 -3.72
CA LEU A 340 0.75 10.45 -3.20
C LEU A 340 1.20 8.99 -3.09
N LYS A 341 2.23 8.56 -3.85
CA LYS A 341 2.73 7.17 -3.80
C LYS A 341 3.47 6.89 -2.50
N VAL A 342 3.87 7.93 -1.78
CA VAL A 342 4.59 7.82 -0.50
C VAL A 342 3.60 7.44 0.59
N THR A 343 3.71 6.23 1.12
CA THR A 343 2.81 5.74 2.18
C THR A 343 3.05 6.43 3.52
N PHE A 344 4.30 6.82 3.79
CA PHE A 344 4.65 7.76 4.86
C PHE A 344 6.05 8.38 4.64
N PRO A 345 6.31 9.60 5.13
CA PRO A 345 7.51 10.36 4.80
C PRO A 345 8.76 9.86 5.53
N LEU A 346 9.40 8.83 4.97
CA LEU A 346 10.69 8.29 5.37
C LEU A 346 11.52 7.92 4.13
N MET A 347 12.80 8.24 4.14
CA MET A 347 13.81 7.60 3.29
C MET A 347 14.91 7.10 4.22
N ALA A 348 15.33 5.85 4.09
CA ALA A 348 16.38 5.30 4.95
C ALA A 348 17.27 4.31 4.20
N MET A 349 18.53 4.24 4.64
CA MET A 349 19.51 3.27 4.17
C MET A 349 20.24 2.67 5.35
N GLN A 350 20.61 1.41 5.23
CA GLN A 350 21.40 0.67 6.20
C GLN A 350 22.69 0.14 5.54
N ALA A 351 23.79 0.28 6.25
CA ALA A 351 25.11 -0.21 5.87
C ALA A 351 25.98 -0.38 7.12
N LYS A 352 26.83 -1.41 7.16
CA LYS A 352 27.80 -1.60 8.26
C LYS A 352 27.13 -1.58 9.65
N GLN A 353 26.00 -2.30 9.77
CA GLN A 353 25.19 -2.43 10.99
C GLN A 353 24.66 -1.08 11.54
N ARG A 354 24.53 -0.07 10.69
CA ARG A 354 24.03 1.27 11.05
C ARG A 354 23.03 1.73 10.00
N TYR A 355 22.07 2.54 10.41
CA TYR A 355 21.16 3.21 9.49
C TYR A 355 21.25 4.73 9.60
N VAL A 356 20.97 5.40 8.49
CA VAL A 356 20.71 6.83 8.41
C VAL A 356 19.45 7.06 7.61
N GLY A 357 18.65 8.04 7.99
CA GLY A 357 17.41 8.34 7.28
C GLY A 357 16.96 9.78 7.43
N LEU A 358 15.98 10.13 6.60
CA LEU A 358 15.33 11.43 6.54
C LEU A 358 13.83 11.26 6.70
N ILE A 359 13.25 11.96 7.67
CA ILE A 359 11.81 12.09 7.89
C ILE A 359 11.41 13.54 7.61
N TRP A 360 10.24 13.78 7.03
CA TRP A 360 9.78 15.15 6.77
C TRP A 360 8.29 15.36 6.98
N THR A 361 7.89 16.63 7.08
CA THR A 361 6.48 17.00 6.99
C THR A 361 6.07 17.08 5.52
N MET A 362 5.17 16.19 5.08
CA MET A 362 4.66 16.24 3.72
C MET A 362 3.91 17.55 3.46
N LYS A 363 4.23 18.17 2.32
CA LYS A 363 3.54 19.34 1.76
C LYS A 363 3.51 19.18 0.23
N PRO A 364 2.44 19.64 -0.45
CA PRO A 364 2.30 19.45 -1.90
C PRO A 364 3.34 20.20 -2.74
N TRP A 365 4.08 21.13 -2.15
CA TRP A 365 5.15 21.89 -2.83
C TRP A 365 6.55 21.34 -2.59
N PHE A 366 6.71 20.26 -1.83
CA PHE A 366 7.99 19.56 -1.70
C PHE A 366 7.92 18.21 -2.41
N ALA A 367 8.98 17.87 -3.13
CA ALA A 367 9.13 16.58 -3.78
C ALA A 367 10.27 15.80 -3.12
N PRO A 368 10.05 14.57 -2.64
CA PRO A 368 11.15 13.70 -2.24
C PRO A 368 11.97 13.30 -3.47
N ALA A 369 13.28 13.16 -3.30
CA ALA A 369 14.19 12.64 -4.31
C ALA A 369 15.02 11.50 -3.72
N PHE A 370 15.06 10.35 -4.39
CA PHE A 370 15.73 9.15 -3.88
C PHE A 370 16.42 8.36 -5.00
N ASP A 371 17.71 8.06 -4.84
CA ASP A 371 18.50 7.35 -5.85
C ASP A 371 19.65 6.56 -5.21
N THR A 372 19.60 5.24 -5.26
CA THR A 372 20.68 4.36 -4.79
C THR A 372 20.99 3.27 -5.83
N PRO A 373 22.22 3.20 -6.36
CA PRO A 373 23.28 4.20 -6.25
C PRO A 373 22.88 5.54 -6.88
N ASP A 374 23.48 6.63 -6.40
CA ASP A 374 23.23 7.97 -6.93
C ASP A 374 23.79 8.10 -8.35
N ARG A 375 22.89 8.24 -9.32
CA ARG A 375 23.17 8.53 -10.74
C ARG A 375 22.78 9.97 -11.09
N SER A 376 22.06 10.64 -10.19
CA SER A 376 21.40 11.91 -10.45
C SER A 376 22.26 13.10 -10.06
N PHE A 377 22.95 13.03 -8.91
CA PHE A 377 23.78 14.11 -8.37
C PHE A 377 25.29 13.80 -8.46
N VAL A 378 25.65 12.61 -8.93
CA VAL A 378 27.03 12.18 -9.20
C VAL A 378 27.90 12.23 -7.93
N SER A 379 27.32 11.90 -6.78
CA SER A 379 28.04 11.87 -5.49
C SER A 379 29.11 10.79 -5.40
N GLY A 380 29.02 9.75 -6.24
CA GLY A 380 29.79 8.51 -6.06
C GLY A 380 29.31 7.69 -4.85
N ALA A 381 28.09 7.95 -4.38
CA ALA A 381 27.49 7.32 -3.21
C ALA A 381 26.00 7.04 -3.46
N ASN A 382 25.12 7.37 -2.51
CA ASN A 382 23.67 7.29 -2.64
C ASN A 382 23.07 8.69 -2.40
N ALA A 383 21.81 8.90 -2.77
CA ALA A 383 21.14 10.18 -2.60
C ALA A 383 19.74 10.04 -1.98
N MET A 384 19.44 10.91 -1.02
CA MET A 384 18.09 11.16 -0.54
C MET A 384 17.91 12.67 -0.26
N GLY A 385 16.78 13.25 -0.60
CA GLY A 385 16.58 14.69 -0.44
C GLY A 385 15.15 15.18 -0.67
N LEU A 386 14.96 16.47 -0.44
CA LEU A 386 13.68 17.17 -0.58
C LEU A 386 13.90 18.41 -1.45
N LEU A 387 13.11 18.50 -2.51
CA LEU A 387 13.21 19.51 -3.56
C LEU A 387 11.96 20.40 -3.57
N PHE A 388 12.11 21.61 -4.08
CA PHE A 388 11.03 22.48 -4.52
C PHE A 388 11.23 22.78 -6.02
N PRO A 389 10.18 22.80 -6.86
CA PRO A 389 8.75 22.55 -6.55
C PRO A 389 8.42 21.08 -6.29
N GLY A 390 7.18 20.82 -5.85
CA GLY A 390 6.63 19.50 -5.55
C GLY A 390 6.50 18.57 -6.76
N SER A 391 5.87 17.42 -6.54
CA SER A 391 5.55 16.43 -7.58
C SER A 391 4.18 15.81 -7.32
N ASP A 392 3.31 15.86 -8.33
CA ASP A 392 1.96 15.29 -8.35
C ASP A 392 1.78 14.31 -9.52
N GLY A 393 2.88 13.82 -10.10
CA GLY A 393 2.87 12.93 -11.28
C GLY A 393 2.47 13.60 -12.60
N VAL A 394 1.99 14.85 -12.58
CA VAL A 394 1.56 15.58 -13.79
C VAL A 394 2.56 16.68 -14.14
N ILE A 395 2.97 17.49 -13.17
CA ILE A 395 3.87 18.63 -13.40
C ILE A 395 5.31 18.21 -13.75
N ARG A 396 5.62 16.92 -13.69
CA ARG A 396 6.96 16.35 -13.82
C ARG A 396 6.89 14.85 -14.13
N SER A 397 7.77 14.34 -15.00
CA SER A 397 8.03 12.90 -15.08
C SER A 397 8.72 12.43 -13.79
N GLU A 398 8.27 11.33 -13.20
CA GLU A 398 8.83 10.81 -11.95
C GLU A 398 10.33 10.45 -12.04
N GLY A 399 10.88 10.33 -13.26
CA GLY A 399 12.32 10.20 -13.50
C GLY A 399 13.12 11.50 -13.58
N SER A 400 12.49 12.67 -13.41
CA SER A 400 13.14 13.97 -13.69
C SER A 400 13.32 14.83 -12.44
N LEU A 401 14.52 15.38 -12.26
CA LEU A 401 14.79 16.41 -11.26
C LEU A 401 14.11 17.75 -11.59
N ILE A 402 13.71 17.97 -12.84
CA ILE A 402 13.17 19.24 -13.31
C ILE A 402 11.70 19.04 -13.71
N PRO A 403 10.76 19.81 -13.12
CA PRO A 403 9.38 19.80 -13.54
C PRO A 403 9.23 20.51 -14.90
N TYR A 404 8.14 20.20 -15.59
CA TYR A 404 7.75 20.87 -16.83
C TYR A 404 7.26 22.30 -16.58
N GLN A 405 6.77 22.57 -15.37
CA GLN A 405 6.31 23.89 -14.94
C GLN A 405 6.98 24.26 -13.62
N GLY A 406 7.55 25.47 -13.56
CA GLY A 406 8.10 26.03 -12.34
C GLY A 406 7.01 26.56 -11.42
N ARG A 407 7.38 26.86 -10.17
CA ARG A 407 6.49 27.45 -9.19
C ARG A 407 6.97 28.83 -8.79
N LEU A 408 6.07 29.80 -8.79
CA LEU A 408 6.36 31.15 -8.34
C LEU A 408 6.69 31.14 -6.84
N LEU A 409 7.87 31.66 -6.51
CA LEU A 409 8.28 32.03 -5.17
C LEU A 409 8.20 33.55 -5.08
N GLU A 410 7.20 34.04 -4.35
CA GLU A 410 6.93 35.46 -4.19
C GLU A 410 8.02 36.18 -3.39
N ALA A 411 8.20 37.47 -3.68
CA ALA A 411 9.12 38.31 -2.92
C ALA A 411 8.73 38.33 -1.42
N GLY A 412 9.70 38.04 -0.56
CA GLY A 412 9.52 37.99 0.90
C GLY A 412 8.78 36.75 1.41
N TYR A 413 8.23 35.90 0.53
CA TYR A 413 7.59 34.66 0.97
C TYR A 413 8.61 33.73 1.61
N ARG A 414 8.24 33.16 2.75
CA ARG A 414 9.07 32.24 3.52
C ARG A 414 8.68 30.80 3.20
N LEU A 415 9.49 30.14 2.38
CA LEU A 415 9.38 28.71 2.12
C LEU A 415 10.06 27.94 3.26
N THR A 416 9.29 27.18 4.03
CA THR A 416 9.80 26.43 5.20
C THR A 416 9.63 24.93 5.04
N LEU A 417 10.73 24.20 5.13
CA LEU A 417 10.77 22.75 5.28
C LEU A 417 11.07 22.38 6.73
N ASN A 418 10.28 21.47 7.30
CA ASN A 418 10.57 20.78 8.56
C ASN A 418 10.90 19.31 8.27
N ALA A 419 12.06 18.88 8.75
CA ALA A 419 12.58 17.54 8.56
C ALA A 419 13.33 17.05 9.80
N GLN A 420 13.66 15.76 9.84
CA GLN A 420 14.44 15.14 10.90
C GLN A 420 15.44 14.17 10.28
N ILE A 421 16.70 14.31 10.66
CA ILE A 421 17.74 13.33 10.35
C ILE A 421 17.74 12.30 11.47
N ILE A 422 17.61 11.02 11.12
CA ILE A 422 17.64 9.91 12.07
C ILE A 422 18.88 9.05 11.83
N GLY A 423 19.39 8.43 12.89
CA GLY A 423 20.44 7.43 12.76
C GLY A 423 20.59 6.58 14.01
N GLY A 424 21.03 5.34 13.81
CA GLY A 424 21.19 4.35 14.86
C GLY A 424 21.82 3.05 14.36
N ARG A 425 21.87 2.04 15.22
CA ARG A 425 22.34 0.70 14.86
C ARG A 425 21.20 -0.16 14.30
N GLY A 426 21.54 -1.08 13.39
CA GLY A 426 20.60 -2.03 12.81
C GLY A 426 21.22 -2.87 11.70
N THR A 427 20.84 -4.15 11.63
CA THR A 427 21.18 -5.07 10.53
C THR A 427 20.21 -4.95 9.35
N SER A 428 19.09 -4.24 9.52
CA SER A 428 18.11 -3.95 8.49
C SER A 428 17.60 -2.51 8.58
N VAL A 429 16.70 -2.13 7.67
CA VAL A 429 16.01 -0.82 7.66
C VAL A 429 14.87 -0.73 8.68
N ILE A 430 14.46 -1.84 9.31
CA ILE A 430 13.35 -1.88 10.27
C ILE A 430 13.50 -0.89 11.43
N PRO A 431 14.68 -0.73 12.07
CA PRO A 431 14.86 0.28 13.11
C PRO A 431 14.56 1.71 12.66
N ALA A 432 14.74 2.04 11.38
CA ALA A 432 14.36 3.34 10.83
C ALA A 432 12.84 3.49 10.69
N ILE A 433 12.13 2.42 10.31
CA ILE A 433 10.65 2.37 10.26
C ILE A 433 10.08 2.50 11.67
N GLN A 434 10.59 1.72 12.62
CA GLN A 434 10.24 1.81 14.04
C GLN A 434 10.45 3.23 14.56
N ARG A 435 11.59 3.85 14.21
CA ARG A 435 11.90 5.23 14.59
C ARG A 435 10.86 6.23 14.08
N TYR A 436 10.44 6.10 12.82
CA TYR A 436 9.38 6.95 12.26
C TYR A 436 8.10 6.84 13.09
N VAL A 437 7.64 5.61 13.37
CA VAL A 437 6.40 5.40 14.12
C VAL A 437 6.53 5.87 15.58
N THR A 438 7.69 5.70 16.23
CA THR A 438 7.93 6.27 17.57
C THR A 438 7.82 7.80 17.57
N LEU A 439 8.30 8.47 16.52
CA LEU A 439 8.30 9.93 16.43
C LEU A 439 6.94 10.51 16.03
N LYS A 440 6.22 9.85 15.12
CA LYS A 440 4.97 10.37 14.54
C LYS A 440 3.71 9.77 15.16
N GLY A 441 3.84 8.63 15.83
CA GLY A 441 2.72 7.82 16.28
C GLY A 441 2.01 7.12 15.12
N LEU A 442 1.09 6.23 15.48
CA LEU A 442 0.11 5.70 14.54
C LEU A 442 -1.05 6.68 14.42
N PRO A 443 -1.55 6.95 13.19
CA PRO A 443 -2.71 7.82 13.02
C PRO A 443 -3.98 7.16 13.61
N PRO A 444 -5.05 7.92 13.89
CA PRO A 444 -6.29 7.34 14.41
C PRO A 444 -6.92 6.38 13.38
N VAL A 445 -7.62 5.34 13.86
CA VAL A 445 -8.41 4.45 13.00
C VAL A 445 -9.46 5.30 12.26
N PRO A 446 -9.56 5.19 10.92
CA PRO A 446 -10.49 6.00 10.14
C PRO A 446 -11.94 5.63 10.48
N PRO A 447 -12.87 6.60 10.50
CA PRO A 447 -14.26 6.31 10.83
C PRO A 447 -14.93 5.50 9.71
N THR A 448 -15.58 4.40 10.09
CA THR A 448 -16.34 3.55 9.15
C THR A 448 -17.74 4.08 8.86
N GLY A 449 -18.26 4.97 9.71
CA GLY A 449 -19.63 5.49 9.60
C GLY A 449 -20.73 4.49 9.96
N MET A 450 -20.38 3.32 10.51
CA MET A 450 -21.33 2.27 10.88
C MET A 450 -21.09 1.80 12.32
N ASP A 451 -22.13 1.30 12.97
CA ASP A 451 -22.00 0.44 14.16
C ASP A 451 -22.00 -1.05 13.75
N ARG A 452 -21.84 -1.95 14.73
CA ARG A 452 -21.84 -3.41 14.47
C ARG A 452 -23.12 -3.90 13.80
N LYS A 453 -24.29 -3.34 14.14
CA LYS A 453 -25.59 -3.79 13.60
C LYS A 453 -25.75 -3.31 12.16
N ALA A 454 -25.39 -2.07 11.87
CA ALA A 454 -25.39 -1.49 10.53
C ALA A 454 -24.42 -2.24 9.61
N PHE A 455 -23.21 -2.53 10.09
CA PHE A 455 -22.22 -3.33 9.36
C PHE A 455 -22.74 -4.73 9.00
N ALA A 456 -23.36 -5.43 9.97
CA ALA A 456 -23.94 -6.76 9.71
C ALA A 456 -25.10 -6.74 8.70
N ARG A 457 -25.96 -5.70 8.72
CA ARG A 457 -27.03 -5.54 7.72
C ARG A 457 -26.48 -5.29 6.32
N TRP A 458 -25.45 -4.44 6.22
CA TRP A 458 -24.80 -4.14 4.95
C TRP A 458 -24.12 -5.37 4.35
N LEU A 459 -23.39 -6.15 5.16
CA LEU A 459 -22.82 -7.43 4.74
C LEU A 459 -23.90 -8.46 4.32
N ALA A 460 -25.01 -8.52 5.05
CA ALA A 460 -26.12 -9.41 4.68
C ALA A 460 -26.67 -9.08 3.28
N GLY A 461 -26.80 -7.79 2.95
CA GLY A 461 -27.12 -7.35 1.59
C GLY A 461 -26.07 -7.80 0.56
N GLY A 462 -24.78 -7.68 0.88
CA GLY A 462 -23.72 -8.18 -0.01
C GLY A 462 -23.80 -9.67 -0.31
N TRP A 463 -24.08 -10.50 0.68
CA TRP A 463 -24.18 -11.96 0.48
C TRP A 463 -25.50 -12.42 -0.15
N LEU A 464 -26.60 -11.71 0.09
CA LEU A 464 -27.93 -12.09 -0.40
C LEU A 464 -28.26 -11.49 -1.75
N ASP A 465 -27.89 -10.23 -1.96
CA ASP A 465 -28.48 -9.36 -2.99
C ASP A 465 -27.47 -8.90 -4.06
N SER A 466 -26.16 -8.99 -3.79
CA SER A 466 -25.13 -8.59 -4.77
C SER A 466 -24.87 -9.67 -5.85
N LYS A 467 -24.19 -9.28 -6.93
CA LYS A 467 -23.81 -10.16 -8.04
C LYS A 467 -22.75 -11.21 -7.70
N ILE A 468 -22.23 -11.20 -6.47
CA ILE A 468 -21.37 -12.29 -5.99
C ILE A 468 -22.14 -13.60 -5.81
N SER A 469 -23.47 -13.53 -5.61
CA SER A 469 -24.36 -14.67 -5.47
C SER A 469 -25.12 -14.92 -6.78
N GLU A 470 -25.19 -16.18 -7.20
CA GLU A 470 -26.07 -16.62 -8.28
C GLU A 470 -26.74 -17.94 -7.90
N GLY A 471 -28.06 -17.92 -7.72
CA GLY A 471 -28.71 -18.96 -6.93
C GLY A 471 -27.97 -19.09 -5.59
N SER A 472 -27.69 -20.30 -5.15
CA SER A 472 -26.93 -20.57 -3.91
C SER A 472 -25.46 -20.93 -4.15
N ARG A 473 -24.92 -20.49 -5.29
CA ARG A 473 -23.49 -20.55 -5.63
C ARG A 473 -22.88 -19.16 -5.53
N TYR A 474 -21.59 -19.11 -5.25
CA TYR A 474 -20.87 -17.87 -4.97
C TYR A 474 -19.63 -17.74 -5.83
N ARG A 475 -19.29 -16.49 -6.13
CA ARG A 475 -18.11 -16.12 -6.89
C ARG A 475 -17.01 -15.66 -5.95
N HIS A 476 -15.76 -15.84 -6.36
CA HIS A 476 -14.63 -15.21 -5.69
C HIS A 476 -14.66 -13.68 -5.86
N ALA A 477 -14.88 -13.23 -7.09
CA ALA A 477 -15.06 -11.83 -7.46
C ALA A 477 -16.09 -11.71 -8.59
N TYR A 478 -16.55 -10.49 -8.87
CA TYR A 478 -17.50 -10.21 -9.93
C TYR A 478 -16.99 -9.08 -10.85
N TRP A 479 -17.04 -9.34 -12.16
CA TRP A 479 -16.86 -8.33 -13.21
C TRP A 479 -17.81 -8.64 -14.36
N PRO A 480 -18.62 -7.67 -14.85
CA PRO A 480 -19.56 -7.90 -15.93
C PRO A 480 -18.90 -8.51 -17.18
N GLY A 481 -19.50 -9.57 -17.73
CA GLY A 481 -19.00 -10.25 -18.93
C GLY A 481 -17.78 -11.17 -18.73
N TRP A 482 -17.17 -11.20 -17.54
CA TRP A 482 -15.99 -12.03 -17.27
C TRP A 482 -16.36 -13.37 -16.63
N THR A 483 -16.04 -14.46 -17.33
CA THR A 483 -16.48 -15.82 -16.94
C THR A 483 -15.50 -16.57 -16.04
N SER A 484 -14.24 -16.13 -15.93
CA SER A 484 -13.22 -16.80 -15.10
C SER A 484 -13.53 -16.80 -13.60
N PHE A 485 -14.50 -15.98 -13.15
CA PHE A 485 -15.03 -15.98 -11.79
C PHE A 485 -16.42 -16.62 -11.71
N ALA A 486 -16.63 -17.72 -12.46
CA ALA A 486 -17.88 -18.49 -12.45
C ALA A 486 -18.33 -18.85 -11.02
N PRO A 487 -19.65 -18.88 -10.73
CA PRO A 487 -20.12 -19.14 -9.39
C PRO A 487 -20.00 -20.64 -9.09
N HIS A 488 -19.47 -21.00 -7.94
CA HIS A 488 -19.30 -22.39 -7.52
C HIS A 488 -19.87 -22.63 -6.11
N PRO A 489 -20.10 -23.89 -5.71
CA PRO A 489 -20.45 -24.19 -4.33
C PRO A 489 -19.29 -23.78 -3.42
N ALA A 490 -19.61 -23.02 -2.37
CA ALA A 490 -18.67 -22.56 -1.36
C ALA A 490 -19.37 -22.52 0.00
N ALA A 491 -18.70 -22.96 1.06
CA ALA A 491 -19.28 -23.11 2.39
C ALA A 491 -18.99 -21.91 3.31
N ASP A 492 -17.97 -21.10 3.03
CA ASP A 492 -17.70 -19.89 3.81
C ASP A 492 -18.80 -18.82 3.75
N PRO A 493 -19.61 -18.64 2.68
CA PRO A 493 -20.72 -17.69 2.71
C PRO A 493 -21.76 -18.07 3.77
N ALA A 494 -22.01 -19.38 3.98
CA ALA A 494 -22.91 -19.86 5.04
C ALA A 494 -22.40 -19.48 6.44
N THR A 495 -21.09 -19.60 6.70
CA THR A 495 -20.47 -19.13 7.95
C THR A 495 -20.64 -17.62 8.14
N TRP A 496 -20.39 -16.85 7.09
CA TRP A 496 -20.47 -15.40 7.14
C TRP A 496 -21.90 -14.87 7.29
N MET A 497 -22.85 -15.46 6.58
CA MET A 497 -24.29 -15.17 6.72
C MET A 497 -24.81 -15.59 8.10
N LEU A 498 -24.35 -16.71 8.65
CA LEU A 498 -24.69 -17.13 10.02
C LEU A 498 -24.24 -16.09 11.03
N TRP A 499 -23.04 -15.53 10.88
CA TRP A 499 -22.56 -14.44 11.74
C TRP A 499 -23.43 -13.18 11.59
N CYS A 500 -23.75 -12.78 10.37
CA CYS A 500 -24.63 -11.65 10.11
C CYS A 500 -26.01 -11.85 10.79
N MET A 501 -26.58 -13.05 10.68
CA MET A 501 -27.87 -13.42 11.25
C MET A 501 -27.91 -13.21 12.77
N GLN A 502 -26.81 -13.51 13.48
CA GLN A 502 -26.71 -13.28 14.93
C GLN A 502 -26.52 -11.82 15.32
N ALA A 503 -25.88 -11.03 14.45
CA ALA A 503 -25.61 -9.63 14.70
C ALA A 503 -26.80 -8.70 14.38
N VAL A 504 -27.70 -9.11 13.48
CA VAL A 504 -28.91 -8.35 13.11
C VAL A 504 -30.09 -8.65 14.04
N GLN A 505 -30.91 -7.62 14.33
CA GLN A 505 -32.17 -7.74 15.07
C GLN A 505 -33.34 -7.42 14.13
N ALA A 506 -33.54 -8.25 13.13
CA ALA A 506 -34.55 -8.05 12.08
C ALA A 506 -35.09 -9.41 11.61
N PRO A 507 -36.25 -9.87 12.11
CA PRO A 507 -36.74 -11.23 11.88
C PRO A 507 -36.85 -11.60 10.39
N ALA A 508 -37.34 -10.69 9.54
CA ALA A 508 -37.44 -10.95 8.10
C ALA A 508 -36.08 -11.20 7.44
N LEU A 509 -35.06 -10.42 7.80
CA LEU A 509 -33.69 -10.62 7.30
C LEU A 509 -33.07 -11.89 7.87
N GLN A 510 -33.31 -12.21 9.14
CA GLN A 510 -32.85 -13.46 9.75
C GLN A 510 -33.44 -14.69 9.05
N ASN A 511 -34.73 -14.66 8.71
CA ASN A 511 -35.38 -15.74 7.95
C ASN A 511 -34.77 -15.92 6.56
N ARG A 512 -34.51 -14.80 5.85
CA ARG A 512 -33.83 -14.84 4.53
C ARG A 512 -32.42 -15.43 4.63
N LEU A 513 -31.63 -15.00 5.62
CA LEU A 513 -30.29 -15.54 5.87
C LEU A 513 -30.35 -17.02 6.22
N SER A 514 -31.27 -17.43 7.10
CA SER A 514 -31.44 -18.82 7.49
C SER A 514 -31.76 -19.72 6.30
N ALA A 515 -32.74 -19.33 5.46
CA ALA A 515 -33.09 -20.08 4.26
C ALA A 515 -31.89 -20.19 3.31
N LYS A 516 -31.17 -19.08 3.10
CA LYS A 516 -30.00 -19.06 2.22
C LYS A 516 -28.86 -19.94 2.72
N ILE A 517 -28.61 -19.94 4.03
CA ILE A 517 -27.59 -20.79 4.66
C ILE A 517 -27.90 -22.26 4.37
N GLU A 518 -29.14 -22.70 4.55
CA GLU A 518 -29.53 -24.10 4.29
C GLU A 518 -29.34 -24.47 2.81
N ASP A 519 -29.74 -23.59 1.87
CA ASP A 519 -29.52 -23.85 0.44
C ASP A 519 -28.03 -23.99 0.07
N VAL A 520 -27.17 -23.17 0.68
CA VAL A 520 -25.71 -23.26 0.49
C VAL A 520 -25.16 -24.58 1.05
N LEU A 521 -25.62 -24.97 2.24
CA LEU A 521 -25.19 -26.21 2.88
C LEU A 521 -25.65 -27.46 2.12
N ASN A 522 -26.80 -27.39 1.45
CA ASN A 522 -27.33 -28.46 0.58
C ASN A 522 -26.50 -28.65 -0.70
N LEU A 523 -25.81 -27.60 -1.17
CA LEU A 523 -24.95 -27.66 -2.37
C LEU A 523 -23.48 -27.98 -2.07
N THR A 524 -23.09 -27.97 -0.79
CA THR A 524 -21.70 -28.21 -0.38
C THR A 524 -21.57 -29.56 0.31
N ASP A 525 -20.64 -30.38 -0.18
CA ASP A 525 -20.33 -31.66 0.46
C ASP A 525 -19.77 -31.39 1.88
N PRO A 526 -20.41 -31.91 2.95
CA PRO A 526 -19.92 -31.82 4.33
C PRO A 526 -18.45 -32.22 4.48
N SER A 527 -18.00 -33.14 3.63
CA SER A 527 -16.65 -33.63 3.57
C SER A 527 -15.67 -32.68 2.83
N VAL A 528 -16.00 -31.48 2.40
CA VAL A 528 -14.94 -30.55 1.87
C VAL A 528 -15.22 -29.09 2.20
N ARG A 529 -16.04 -28.82 3.22
CA ARG A 529 -16.50 -27.46 3.53
C ARG A 529 -15.38 -26.49 3.93
N ASN A 530 -14.31 -26.95 4.57
CA ASN A 530 -13.18 -26.07 4.89
C ASN A 530 -12.33 -25.74 3.65
N ASP A 531 -12.45 -26.53 2.58
CA ASP A 531 -11.62 -26.43 1.36
C ASP A 531 -12.38 -25.75 0.20
N THR A 532 -13.69 -25.53 0.35
CA THR A 532 -14.56 -24.94 -0.67
C THR A 532 -14.95 -23.53 -0.25
N THR A 533 -14.09 -22.55 -0.55
CA THR A 533 -14.26 -21.16 -0.08
C THR A 533 -14.07 -20.11 -1.17
N VAL A 534 -14.64 -18.93 -0.99
CA VAL A 534 -14.43 -17.77 -1.89
C VAL A 534 -13.60 -16.64 -1.28
N SER A 535 -13.47 -16.57 0.05
CA SER A 535 -12.75 -15.48 0.75
C SER A 535 -11.22 -15.62 0.70
N HIS A 536 -10.50 -14.49 0.70
CA HIS A 536 -9.02 -14.50 0.82
C HIS A 536 -8.52 -14.86 2.23
N VAL A 537 -9.29 -14.48 3.26
CA VAL A 537 -9.00 -14.85 4.66
C VAL A 537 -9.93 -16.00 5.02
N THR A 538 -9.34 -17.18 5.23
CA THR A 538 -10.06 -18.42 5.51
C THR A 538 -9.70 -18.99 6.87
N TYR A 539 -10.66 -19.66 7.48
CA TYR A 539 -10.53 -20.36 8.76
C TYR A 539 -11.09 -21.78 8.62
N PRO A 540 -10.51 -22.80 9.26
CA PRO A 540 -11.03 -24.18 9.23
C PRO A 540 -12.20 -24.34 10.21
N VAL A 541 -13.31 -23.65 9.95
CA VAL A 541 -14.41 -23.48 10.92
C VAL A 541 -15.75 -24.04 10.41
N GLN A 542 -15.92 -24.18 9.11
CA GLN A 542 -17.17 -24.57 8.47
C GLN A 542 -17.59 -25.97 8.95
N THR A 543 -16.65 -26.91 9.05
CA THR A 543 -16.94 -28.27 9.54
C THR A 543 -17.20 -28.34 11.06
N LEU A 544 -16.74 -27.33 11.82
CA LEU A 544 -17.08 -27.19 13.24
C LEU A 544 -18.49 -26.64 13.44
N LEU A 545 -18.98 -25.83 12.49
CA LEU A 545 -20.32 -25.25 12.50
C LEU A 545 -21.39 -26.18 11.90
N PHE A 546 -21.01 -26.94 10.87
CA PHE A 546 -21.95 -27.66 10.00
C PHE A 546 -21.68 -29.18 9.91
N GLY A 547 -20.74 -29.71 10.69
CA GLY A 547 -20.38 -31.13 10.73
C GLY A 547 -19.27 -31.52 9.73
N GLY A 548 -18.67 -32.70 9.95
CA GLY A 548 -17.58 -33.23 9.13
C GLY A 548 -16.16 -32.98 9.69
N ALA A 549 -16.03 -32.65 10.97
CA ALA A 549 -14.77 -32.24 11.58
C ALA A 549 -13.68 -33.34 11.59
N LEU A 550 -14.03 -34.62 11.82
CA LEU A 550 -13.06 -35.73 11.76
C LEU A 550 -12.47 -35.88 10.36
N GLN A 551 -13.33 -35.91 9.33
CA GLN A 551 -12.88 -36.03 7.94
C GLN A 551 -12.02 -34.82 7.53
N ALA A 552 -12.32 -33.63 8.04
CA ALA A 552 -11.54 -32.43 7.78
C ALA A 552 -10.13 -32.52 8.37
N ALA A 553 -9.98 -33.09 9.56
CA ALA A 553 -8.67 -33.30 10.18
C ALA A 553 -7.82 -34.28 9.35
N THR A 554 -8.41 -35.37 8.85
CA THR A 554 -7.72 -36.32 7.94
C THR A 554 -7.28 -35.66 6.64
N ARG A 555 -8.15 -34.86 6.00
CA ARG A 555 -7.78 -34.11 4.79
C ARG A 555 -6.69 -33.08 5.04
N ALA A 556 -6.75 -32.38 6.17
CA ALA A 556 -5.72 -31.44 6.56
C ALA A 556 -4.36 -32.14 6.68
N ALA A 557 -4.30 -33.38 7.19
CA ALA A 557 -3.05 -34.16 7.20
C ALA A 557 -2.50 -34.38 5.78
N ASN A 558 -3.36 -34.75 4.83
CA ASN A 558 -2.96 -34.95 3.43
C ASN A 558 -2.52 -33.65 2.76
N ALA A 559 -3.25 -32.56 2.97
CA ALA A 559 -2.90 -31.23 2.45
C ALA A 559 -1.56 -30.73 3.02
N ALA A 560 -1.31 -30.94 4.31
CA ALA A 560 -0.01 -30.63 4.93
C ALA A 560 1.13 -31.46 4.31
N ARG A 561 0.92 -32.77 4.11
CA ARG A 561 1.91 -33.65 3.47
C ARG A 561 2.25 -33.19 2.05
N GLN A 562 1.23 -32.96 1.22
CA GLN A 562 1.40 -32.46 -0.15
C GLN A 562 2.11 -31.10 -0.19
N ALA A 563 1.80 -30.20 0.74
CA ALA A 563 2.49 -28.92 0.83
C ALA A 563 3.97 -29.07 1.20
N LEU A 564 4.31 -30.00 2.12
CA LEU A 564 5.68 -30.27 2.53
C LEU A 564 6.50 -30.98 1.44
N GLU A 565 5.88 -31.85 0.63
CA GLU A 565 6.52 -32.54 -0.50
C GLU A 565 6.98 -31.59 -1.62
N ARG A 566 6.46 -30.35 -1.65
CA ARG A 566 6.87 -29.34 -2.63
C ARG A 566 8.23 -28.70 -2.33
N PHE A 567 8.75 -28.87 -1.11
CA PHE A 567 10.03 -28.27 -0.73
C PHE A 567 11.21 -28.99 -1.38
N GLY A 568 12.12 -28.20 -1.96
CA GLY A 568 13.39 -28.72 -2.45
C GLY A 568 14.32 -29.16 -1.31
N PRO A 569 15.42 -29.86 -1.64
CA PRO A 569 16.40 -30.32 -0.65
C PRO A 569 17.02 -29.19 0.19
N ASP A 570 17.04 -27.96 -0.33
CA ASP A 570 17.58 -26.78 0.33
C ASP A 570 16.56 -26.03 1.21
N GLY A 571 15.35 -26.59 1.37
CA GLY A 571 14.28 -26.02 2.19
C GLY A 571 13.54 -24.84 1.55
N THR A 572 13.62 -24.65 0.23
CA THR A 572 12.89 -23.60 -0.48
C THR A 572 11.83 -24.14 -1.44
N ILE A 573 10.92 -23.25 -1.86
CA ILE A 573 10.03 -23.51 -2.99
C ILE A 573 10.63 -22.85 -4.22
N THR A 574 10.97 -23.68 -5.22
CA THR A 574 11.48 -23.20 -6.51
C THR A 574 10.33 -22.74 -7.40
N TYR A 575 10.39 -21.49 -7.85
CA TYR A 575 9.57 -20.97 -8.92
C TYR A 575 9.94 -21.62 -10.24
N THR A 576 8.93 -22.15 -10.93
CA THR A 576 9.04 -22.67 -12.29
C THR A 576 7.87 -22.17 -13.11
N ALA A 577 8.16 -21.43 -14.17
CA ALA A 577 7.14 -20.98 -15.11
C ALA A 577 6.54 -22.19 -15.85
N PRO A 578 5.21 -22.30 -15.98
CA PRO A 578 4.60 -23.31 -16.85
C PRO A 578 5.09 -23.15 -18.30
N PRO A 579 5.22 -24.25 -19.07
CA PRO A 579 5.59 -24.17 -20.48
C PRO A 579 4.67 -23.22 -21.26
N GLY A 580 5.24 -22.25 -21.97
CA GLY A 580 4.49 -21.26 -22.76
C GLY A 580 3.85 -20.12 -21.95
N ALA A 581 3.96 -20.12 -20.62
CA ALA A 581 3.52 -19.02 -19.78
C ALA A 581 4.61 -17.95 -19.59
N VAL A 582 4.20 -16.79 -19.08
CA VAL A 582 5.11 -15.71 -18.70
C VAL A 582 6.01 -16.18 -17.55
N ASP A 583 7.32 -16.01 -17.70
CA ASP A 583 8.31 -16.33 -16.66
C ASP A 583 8.48 -15.15 -15.68
N TYR A 584 7.67 -15.15 -14.61
CA TYR A 584 7.75 -14.15 -13.53
C TYR A 584 9.07 -14.22 -12.74
N GLY A 585 9.88 -15.27 -12.91
CA GLY A 585 11.20 -15.39 -12.33
C GLY A 585 12.29 -14.64 -13.10
N ALA A 586 12.01 -14.18 -14.33
CA ALA A 586 13.03 -13.71 -15.27
C ALA A 586 13.88 -12.52 -14.79
N THR A 587 13.38 -11.71 -13.84
CA THR A 587 14.10 -10.55 -13.27
C THR A 587 14.64 -10.80 -11.86
N HIS A 588 14.37 -11.97 -11.27
CA HIS A 588 14.88 -12.29 -9.94
C HIS A 588 16.27 -12.93 -10.03
N PHE A 589 17.11 -12.67 -9.03
CA PHE A 589 18.49 -13.17 -8.99
C PHE A 589 18.58 -14.64 -8.53
N GLU A 590 17.49 -15.17 -7.99
CA GLU A 590 17.31 -16.56 -7.58
C GLU A 590 15.98 -17.09 -8.13
N LYS A 591 15.75 -18.41 -8.02
CA LYS A 591 14.47 -19.04 -8.39
C LYS A 591 13.55 -19.25 -7.20
N HIS A 592 13.79 -18.60 -6.07
CA HIS A 592 12.94 -18.70 -4.89
C HIS A 592 12.82 -17.34 -4.23
N ALA A 593 11.72 -17.10 -3.51
CA ALA A 593 11.55 -15.91 -2.68
C ALA A 593 10.86 -16.27 -1.36
N ASN A 594 10.99 -15.37 -0.37
CA ASN A 594 10.42 -15.58 0.96
C ASN A 594 8.89 -15.68 0.93
N GLY A 595 8.19 -14.88 0.12
CA GLY A 595 6.73 -14.93 -0.03
C GLY A 595 6.24 -16.22 -0.66
N LEU A 596 6.85 -16.63 -1.78
CA LEU A 596 6.56 -17.89 -2.47
C LEU A 596 6.71 -19.09 -1.53
N THR A 597 7.79 -19.12 -0.75
CA THR A 597 8.05 -20.20 0.22
C THR A 597 7.09 -20.12 1.41
N ALA A 598 6.88 -18.92 1.97
CA ALA A 598 6.07 -18.72 3.16
C ALA A 598 4.59 -18.99 2.92
N GLN A 599 4.06 -18.75 1.73
CA GLN A 599 2.68 -19.09 1.38
C GLN A 599 2.42 -20.59 1.51
N VAL A 600 3.31 -21.42 0.94
CA VAL A 600 3.22 -22.89 1.02
C VAL A 600 3.39 -23.35 2.47
N LEU A 601 4.39 -22.80 3.17
CA LEU A 601 4.65 -23.17 4.56
C LEU A 601 3.50 -22.79 5.50
N SER A 602 2.92 -21.60 5.33
CA SER A 602 1.79 -21.16 6.14
C SER A 602 0.59 -22.08 5.96
N SER A 603 0.36 -22.60 4.74
CA SER A 603 -0.67 -23.61 4.49
C SER A 603 -0.32 -24.93 5.18
N ALA A 604 0.91 -25.41 5.07
CA ALA A 604 1.37 -26.64 5.74
C ALA A 604 1.22 -26.56 7.26
N LEU A 605 1.60 -25.43 7.87
CA LEU A 605 1.48 -25.20 9.31
C LEU A 605 0.03 -25.21 9.79
N VAL A 606 -0.87 -24.49 9.11
CA VAL A 606 -2.31 -24.49 9.46
C VAL A 606 -2.90 -25.88 9.33
N ASN A 607 -2.62 -26.57 8.22
CA ASN A 607 -3.14 -27.91 7.99
C ASN A 607 -2.58 -28.94 8.98
N SER A 608 -1.31 -28.82 9.38
CA SER A 608 -0.72 -29.68 10.43
C SER A 608 -1.32 -29.43 11.82
N LEU A 609 -1.76 -28.20 12.13
CA LEU A 609 -2.49 -27.91 13.36
C LEU A 609 -3.85 -28.59 13.35
N VAL A 610 -4.62 -28.38 12.27
CA VAL A 610 -5.98 -28.93 12.13
C VAL A 610 -5.96 -30.47 12.17
N SER A 611 -4.93 -31.10 11.60
CA SER A 611 -4.77 -32.55 11.70
C SER A 611 -4.22 -33.02 13.05
N GLY A 612 -3.54 -32.17 13.81
CA GLY A 612 -2.82 -32.55 15.03
C GLY A 612 -1.76 -33.66 14.85
N ASP A 613 -1.34 -33.92 13.61
CA ASP A 613 -0.29 -34.89 13.31
C ASP A 613 1.07 -34.32 13.74
N ARG A 614 1.63 -34.92 14.80
CA ARG A 614 2.88 -34.45 15.42
C ARG A 614 4.07 -34.52 14.47
N ALA A 615 4.13 -35.51 13.57
CA ALA A 615 5.23 -35.66 12.63
C ALA A 615 5.16 -34.58 11.54
N LEU A 616 3.96 -34.27 11.04
CA LEU A 616 3.75 -33.18 10.09
C LEU A 616 4.02 -31.81 10.74
N MET A 617 3.58 -31.58 11.97
CA MET A 617 3.89 -30.36 12.71
C MET A 617 5.39 -30.18 12.90
N GLN A 618 6.11 -31.23 13.31
CA GLN A 618 7.57 -31.18 13.46
C GLN A 618 8.26 -30.91 12.12
N SER A 619 7.82 -31.55 11.04
CA SER A 619 8.36 -31.34 9.70
C SER A 619 8.15 -29.89 9.22
N ALA A 620 6.96 -29.33 9.45
CA ALA A 620 6.66 -27.94 9.13
C ALA A 620 7.48 -26.95 9.99
N LEU A 621 7.68 -27.23 11.28
CA LEU A 621 8.55 -26.42 12.15
C LEU A 621 10.02 -26.46 11.71
N LEU A 622 10.51 -27.61 11.20
CA LEU A 622 11.84 -27.70 10.61
C LEU A 622 11.94 -26.81 9.36
N ARG A 623 10.97 -26.89 8.45
CA ARG A 623 10.93 -25.99 7.28
C ARG A 623 10.84 -24.52 7.69
N LEU A 624 10.11 -24.18 8.76
CA LEU A 624 10.04 -22.81 9.28
C LEU A 624 11.40 -22.29 9.77
N ARG A 625 12.26 -23.15 10.32
CA ARG A 625 13.64 -22.77 10.67
C ARG A 625 14.47 -22.45 9.43
N ASP A 626 14.28 -23.16 8.32
CA ASP A 626 15.03 -22.91 7.08
C ASP A 626 14.76 -21.51 6.50
N LEU A 627 13.59 -20.91 6.80
CA LEU A 627 13.26 -19.54 6.38
C LEU A 627 14.10 -18.46 7.07
N ASP A 628 14.89 -18.79 8.11
CA ASP A 628 15.83 -17.86 8.73
C ASP A 628 16.88 -17.34 7.72
N ARG A 629 17.10 -18.06 6.60
CA ARG A 629 17.95 -17.60 5.49
C ARG A 629 17.50 -16.27 4.86
N TYR A 630 16.21 -15.95 4.97
CA TYR A 630 15.62 -14.71 4.44
C TYR A 630 15.62 -13.57 5.45
N ARG A 631 16.16 -13.77 6.65
CA ARG A 631 16.22 -12.74 7.70
C ARG A 631 16.81 -11.44 7.16
N ASP A 632 16.21 -10.32 7.55
CA ASP A 632 16.63 -8.97 7.17
C ASP A 632 16.54 -8.66 5.65
N THR A 633 15.93 -9.52 4.82
CA THR A 633 15.67 -9.23 3.38
C THR A 633 14.32 -8.53 3.18
N ALA A 634 14.10 -7.91 2.00
CA ALA A 634 12.78 -7.40 1.65
C ALA A 634 11.76 -8.55 1.50
N PRO A 635 10.50 -8.36 1.92
CA PRO A 635 9.45 -9.36 1.73
C PRO A 635 9.06 -9.40 0.24
N ARG A 636 9.20 -10.52 -0.48
CA ARG A 636 9.06 -10.59 -1.95
C ARG A 636 8.27 -11.79 -2.45
N GLY A 637 7.62 -11.61 -3.60
CA GLY A 637 7.23 -12.69 -4.50
C GLY A 637 6.16 -13.63 -3.95
N ALA A 638 5.07 -13.12 -3.37
CA ALA A 638 3.91 -13.94 -3.01
C ALA A 638 2.83 -13.93 -4.12
N GLN A 639 2.89 -13.01 -5.08
CA GLN A 639 1.92 -12.86 -6.17
C GLN A 639 2.39 -13.30 -7.57
N THR A 640 3.20 -14.36 -7.66
CA THR A 640 3.85 -14.80 -8.92
C THR A 640 2.95 -15.51 -9.93
N TRP A 641 1.66 -15.17 -9.94
CA TRP A 641 0.72 -15.46 -11.03
C TRP A 641 0.54 -14.26 -11.98
N GLU A 642 0.87 -13.05 -11.52
CA GLU A 642 0.76 -11.81 -12.30
C GLU A 642 1.92 -10.83 -12.07
N VAL A 643 2.58 -10.91 -10.90
CA VAL A 643 3.64 -9.99 -10.48
C VAL A 643 5.01 -10.70 -10.55
N PRO A 644 6.09 -10.02 -10.94
CA PRO A 644 7.44 -10.59 -10.95
C PRO A 644 7.84 -11.15 -9.57
N LEU A 645 8.55 -12.28 -9.54
CA LEU A 645 9.09 -12.90 -8.33
C LEU A 645 10.00 -11.96 -7.54
N HIS A 646 10.67 -11.03 -8.24
CA HIS A 646 11.53 -10.03 -7.63
C HIS A 646 10.77 -9.04 -6.75
N THR A 647 9.47 -8.83 -6.96
CA THR A 647 8.77 -7.66 -6.42
C THR A 647 8.53 -7.71 -4.91
N PRO A 648 8.83 -6.64 -4.16
CA PRO A 648 8.44 -6.51 -2.76
C PRO A 648 6.92 -6.55 -2.57
N ASP A 649 6.45 -7.26 -1.55
CA ASP A 649 5.07 -7.75 -1.46
C ASP A 649 4.56 -7.80 -0.01
N ILE A 650 3.40 -7.22 0.27
CA ILE A 650 2.80 -7.22 1.61
C ILE A 650 2.28 -8.61 2.01
N LEU A 651 1.84 -9.45 1.06
CA LEU A 651 1.41 -10.82 1.34
C LEU A 651 2.57 -11.70 1.80
N ALA A 652 3.78 -11.46 1.29
CA ALA A 652 4.98 -12.13 1.82
C ALA A 652 5.14 -11.82 3.32
N SER A 653 4.98 -10.55 3.72
CA SER A 653 4.97 -10.17 5.14
C SER A 653 3.84 -10.87 5.90
N ALA A 654 2.63 -10.89 5.35
CA ALA A 654 1.47 -11.55 5.97
C ALA A 654 1.70 -13.04 6.26
N HIS A 655 2.18 -13.79 5.26
CA HIS A 655 2.45 -15.21 5.38
C HIS A 655 3.57 -15.50 6.38
N LEU A 656 4.63 -14.69 6.39
CA LEU A 656 5.73 -14.82 7.33
C LEU A 656 5.28 -14.54 8.77
N VAL A 657 4.53 -13.45 9.01
CA VAL A 657 3.96 -13.15 10.34
C VAL A 657 3.08 -14.31 10.81
N LYS A 658 2.20 -14.83 9.95
CA LYS A 658 1.31 -15.95 10.26
C LYS A 658 2.10 -17.21 10.60
N ALA A 659 3.05 -17.60 9.75
CA ALA A 659 3.85 -18.81 9.93
C ALA A 659 4.68 -18.76 11.23
N TYR A 660 5.37 -17.64 11.49
CA TYR A 660 6.16 -17.47 12.70
C TYR A 660 5.30 -17.35 13.97
N THR A 661 4.11 -16.74 13.90
CA THR A 661 3.17 -16.72 15.04
C THR A 661 2.69 -18.14 15.36
N ILE A 662 2.33 -18.94 14.35
CA ILE A 662 1.97 -20.35 14.53
C ILE A 662 3.14 -21.13 15.14
N GLY A 663 4.38 -20.91 14.67
CA GLY A 663 5.58 -21.54 15.23
C GLY A 663 5.75 -21.25 16.73
N TYR A 664 5.50 -20.01 17.16
CA TYR A 664 5.50 -19.65 18.58
C TYR A 664 4.34 -20.31 19.35
N GLU A 665 3.15 -20.37 18.77
CA GLU A 665 2.00 -21.03 19.41
C GLU A 665 2.25 -22.52 19.62
N MET A 666 2.83 -23.21 18.63
CA MET A 666 3.19 -24.63 18.71
C MET A 666 4.25 -24.92 19.78
N THR A 667 5.27 -24.05 19.91
CA THR A 667 6.50 -24.41 20.65
C THR A 667 6.76 -23.59 21.91
N GLY A 668 6.30 -22.34 21.95
CA GLY A 668 6.67 -21.37 22.97
C GLY A 668 8.09 -20.78 22.82
N GLU A 669 8.85 -21.14 21.79
CA GLU A 669 10.20 -20.61 21.57
C GLU A 669 10.16 -19.12 21.19
N SER A 670 10.82 -18.26 21.98
CA SER A 670 10.80 -16.80 21.77
C SER A 670 11.30 -16.37 20.39
N ARG A 671 12.24 -17.11 19.78
CA ARG A 671 12.78 -16.76 18.46
C ARG A 671 11.69 -16.68 17.38
N TYR A 672 10.66 -17.50 17.47
CA TYR A 672 9.56 -17.46 16.49
C TYR A 672 8.73 -16.19 16.69
N LEU A 673 8.48 -15.78 17.93
CA LEU A 673 7.83 -14.51 18.22
C LEU A 673 8.69 -13.31 17.79
N ASP A 674 10.01 -13.38 17.97
CA ASP A 674 10.95 -12.37 17.47
C ASP A 674 10.88 -12.22 15.95
N MET A 675 10.83 -13.34 15.23
CA MET A 675 10.68 -13.34 13.77
C MET A 675 9.30 -12.91 13.30
N ALA A 676 8.23 -13.27 14.02
CA ALA A 676 6.88 -12.76 13.72
C ALA A 676 6.85 -11.23 13.84
N ARG A 677 7.48 -10.65 14.88
CA ARG A 677 7.62 -9.20 15.05
C ARG A 677 8.48 -8.57 13.96
N HIS A 678 9.60 -9.20 13.61
CA HIS A 678 10.47 -8.74 12.54
C HIS A 678 9.70 -8.62 11.21
N TRP A 679 9.03 -9.69 10.78
CA TRP A 679 8.24 -9.70 9.55
C TRP A 679 6.97 -8.86 9.61
N ALA A 680 6.43 -8.58 10.81
CA ALA A 680 5.35 -7.60 10.93
C ALA A 680 5.86 -6.20 10.56
N TRP A 681 7.06 -5.81 11.02
CA TRP A 681 7.61 -4.50 10.62
C TRP A 681 7.87 -4.36 9.12
N THR A 682 8.08 -5.46 8.37
CA THR A 682 8.32 -5.39 6.92
C THR A 682 7.07 -5.06 6.10
N GLY A 683 5.87 -5.29 6.65
CA GLY A 683 4.60 -4.93 6.01
C GLY A 683 4.20 -3.45 6.19
N ILE A 684 4.71 -2.78 7.23
CA ILE A 684 4.37 -1.37 7.52
C ILE A 684 4.65 -0.41 6.35
N PRO A 685 5.77 -0.50 5.61
CA PRO A 685 6.05 0.34 4.43
C PRO A 685 4.96 0.34 3.33
N PHE A 686 4.06 -0.64 3.31
CA PHE A 686 2.97 -0.74 2.33
C PHE A 686 1.69 -0.02 2.78
N VAL A 687 1.65 0.45 4.03
CA VAL A 687 0.46 1.03 4.69
C VAL A 687 0.55 2.55 4.74
N TYR A 688 -0.48 3.25 4.23
CA TYR A 688 -0.56 4.71 4.35
C TYR A 688 -0.74 5.16 5.80
N LEU A 689 0.33 5.67 6.43
CA LEU A 689 0.31 6.21 7.80
C LEU A 689 0.11 7.73 7.86
N VAL A 690 -0.01 8.36 6.69
CA VAL A 690 -0.41 9.75 6.51
C VAL A 690 -1.48 9.80 5.44
N LYS A 691 -2.36 10.81 5.47
CA LYS A 691 -3.35 10.99 4.41
C LYS A 691 -2.63 11.35 3.09
N PRO A 692 -2.74 10.52 2.03
CA PRO A 692 -2.12 10.83 0.74
C PRO A 692 -2.90 11.92 -0.01
N VAL A 693 -4.21 12.02 0.26
CA VAL A 693 -5.15 12.94 -0.38
C VAL A 693 -6.13 13.49 0.69
N PRO A 694 -6.77 14.66 0.49
CA PRO A 694 -7.72 15.22 1.46
C PRO A 694 -9.02 14.42 1.60
N GLU A 695 -9.37 13.63 0.59
CA GLU A 695 -10.58 12.80 0.54
C GLU A 695 -10.61 11.70 1.64
N PRO A 696 -11.78 11.08 1.91
CA PRO A 696 -11.93 10.14 3.03
C PRO A 696 -11.09 8.86 2.92
N ILE A 697 -11.06 8.20 1.76
CA ILE A 697 -10.29 6.98 1.54
C ILE A 697 -8.81 7.34 1.35
N GLY A 698 -7.95 6.77 2.19
CA GLY A 698 -6.50 6.84 2.01
C GLY A 698 -5.72 6.47 3.25
N LEU A 699 -6.19 6.84 4.45
CA LEU A 699 -5.51 6.45 5.69
C LEU A 699 -5.65 4.95 5.92
N TYR A 700 -4.54 4.27 6.27
CA TYR A 700 -4.43 2.81 6.37
C TYR A 700 -4.85 2.03 5.11
N ALA A 701 -5.02 2.71 3.98
CA ALA A 701 -5.07 2.01 2.71
C ALA A 701 -3.72 1.29 2.50
N THR A 702 -3.74 0.19 1.77
CA THR A 702 -2.55 -0.63 1.54
C THR A 702 -2.32 -0.83 0.05
N ILE A 703 -1.09 -0.65 -0.41
CA ILE A 703 -0.69 -1.11 -1.74
C ILE A 703 -0.19 -2.56 -1.65
N PRO A 704 -0.37 -3.40 -2.69
CA PRO A 704 -0.07 -4.82 -2.61
C PRO A 704 1.44 -5.09 -2.77
N VAL A 705 2.06 -4.42 -3.74
CA VAL A 705 3.44 -4.66 -4.17
C VAL A 705 4.13 -3.37 -4.64
N TYR A 706 5.46 -3.36 -4.70
CA TYR A 706 6.26 -2.26 -5.29
C TYR A 706 6.60 -2.54 -6.77
N GLY A 707 5.57 -2.80 -7.58
CA GLY A 707 5.74 -3.19 -8.99
C GLY A 707 4.44 -3.15 -9.77
N ALA A 708 4.39 -3.87 -10.89
CA ALA A 708 3.21 -3.96 -11.75
C ALA A 708 2.91 -5.37 -12.21
N THR A 709 1.65 -5.59 -12.58
CA THR A 709 1.25 -6.79 -13.33
C THR A 709 2.01 -6.85 -14.65
N ASN A 710 2.62 -8.00 -14.94
CA ASN A 710 3.44 -8.23 -16.14
C ASN A 710 4.53 -7.17 -16.38
N TRP A 711 5.13 -6.62 -15.32
CA TRP A 711 6.09 -5.50 -15.37
C TRP A 711 5.56 -4.22 -16.06
N VAL A 712 4.28 -4.11 -16.41
CA VAL A 712 3.80 -3.01 -17.26
C VAL A 712 2.63 -2.28 -16.63
N ALA A 713 1.50 -2.96 -16.46
CA ALA A 713 0.28 -2.34 -15.99
C ALA A 713 -0.74 -3.38 -15.45
N PRO A 714 -1.58 -3.00 -14.48
CA PRO A 714 -1.53 -1.72 -13.75
C PRO A 714 -0.27 -1.62 -12.86
N ASN A 715 0.16 -0.38 -12.62
CA ASN A 715 1.21 -0.07 -11.65
C ASN A 715 0.59 0.06 -10.25
N TRP A 716 1.03 -0.81 -9.34
CA TRP A 716 0.42 -0.93 -8.02
C TRP A 716 0.96 0.10 -7.01
N MET A 717 2.06 0.80 -7.32
CA MET A 717 2.56 1.88 -6.47
C MET A 717 1.63 3.10 -6.53
N GLY A 718 1.12 3.53 -5.37
CA GLY A 718 0.12 4.59 -5.29
C GLY A 718 -1.32 4.15 -5.51
N LEU A 719 -1.55 2.85 -5.80
CA LEU A 719 -2.87 2.31 -6.11
C LEU A 719 -3.25 1.27 -5.03
N PRO A 720 -4.04 1.66 -4.01
CA PRO A 720 -4.49 0.74 -2.98
C PRO A 720 -5.18 -0.52 -3.53
N VAL A 721 -4.79 -1.68 -3.01
CA VAL A 721 -5.38 -3.02 -3.23
C VAL A 721 -5.59 -3.64 -1.86
N GLN A 722 -6.77 -3.42 -1.28
CA GLN A 722 -6.95 -3.59 0.16
C GLN A 722 -7.03 -5.05 0.61
N TRP A 723 -7.40 -5.97 -0.28
CA TRP A 723 -7.53 -7.39 0.08
C TRP A 723 -6.18 -7.99 0.53
N CYS A 724 -5.06 -7.56 -0.09
CA CYS A 724 -3.71 -7.95 0.32
C CYS A 724 -3.41 -7.47 1.75
N GLY A 725 -3.73 -6.21 2.04
CA GLY A 725 -3.64 -5.63 3.39
C GLY A 725 -4.50 -6.35 4.41
N LEU A 726 -5.69 -6.84 4.04
CA LEU A 726 -6.58 -7.56 4.94
C LEU A 726 -6.03 -8.94 5.34
N VAL A 727 -5.26 -9.62 4.47
CA VAL A 727 -4.52 -10.84 4.85
C VAL A 727 -3.41 -10.51 5.86
N TYR A 728 -2.70 -9.41 5.65
CA TYR A 728 -1.71 -8.91 6.61
C TYR A 728 -2.33 -8.49 7.95
N SER A 729 -3.46 -7.79 7.92
CA SER A 729 -4.25 -7.41 9.10
C SER A 729 -4.67 -8.62 9.93
N ASP A 730 -5.11 -9.71 9.30
CA ASP A 730 -5.50 -10.94 10.01
C ASP A 730 -4.31 -11.53 10.79
N ALA A 731 -3.14 -11.59 10.15
CA ALA A 731 -1.91 -12.05 10.80
C ALA A 731 -1.51 -11.14 11.98
N LEU A 732 -1.67 -9.82 11.84
CA LEU A 732 -1.40 -8.85 12.91
C LEU A 732 -2.35 -9.00 14.11
N TYR A 733 -3.64 -9.25 13.87
CA TYR A 733 -4.60 -9.49 14.95
C TYR A 733 -4.18 -10.70 15.81
N ARG A 734 -3.66 -11.76 15.20
CA ARG A 734 -3.14 -12.92 15.93
C ARG A 734 -1.87 -12.58 16.70
N LEU A 735 -0.89 -11.93 16.06
CA LEU A 735 0.37 -11.51 16.69
C LEU A 735 0.12 -10.60 17.92
N ALA A 736 -0.85 -9.69 17.84
CA ALA A 736 -1.19 -8.75 18.91
C ALA A 736 -1.62 -9.40 20.23
N ARG A 737 -1.96 -10.71 20.21
CA ARG A 737 -2.24 -11.49 21.42
C ARG A 737 -0.98 -11.76 22.24
N TYR A 738 0.17 -11.85 21.59
CA TYR A 738 1.44 -12.29 22.17
C TYR A 738 2.48 -11.19 22.27
N ASP A 739 2.45 -10.21 21.37
CA ASP A 739 3.35 -9.05 21.42
C ASP A 739 2.62 -7.76 21.78
N ARG A 740 3.14 -7.08 22.81
CA ARG A 740 2.68 -5.76 23.27
C ARG A 740 3.73 -4.67 23.10
N THR A 741 4.85 -4.97 22.45
CA THR A 741 5.92 -3.97 22.22
C THR A 741 5.51 -2.90 21.21
N PHE A 742 4.50 -3.18 20.40
CA PHE A 742 3.89 -2.24 19.47
C PHE A 742 2.38 -2.46 19.38
N ASP A 743 1.61 -1.41 19.02
CA ASP A 743 0.16 -1.48 18.90
C ASP A 743 -0.26 -2.10 17.55
N TRP A 744 0.07 -3.38 17.37
CA TRP A 744 -0.28 -4.17 16.18
C TRP A 744 -1.79 -4.16 15.91
N ARG A 745 -2.59 -4.17 16.98
CA ARG A 745 -4.05 -4.14 16.89
C ARG A 745 -4.53 -2.84 16.24
N ARG A 746 -3.95 -1.68 16.56
CA ARG A 746 -4.31 -0.42 15.89
C ARG A 746 -4.01 -0.41 14.41
N VAL A 747 -2.91 -1.04 13.98
CA VAL A 747 -2.60 -1.18 12.55
C VAL A 747 -3.65 -2.06 11.86
N ALA A 748 -3.97 -3.22 12.45
CA ALA A 748 -4.99 -4.12 11.94
C ALA A 748 -6.39 -3.47 11.90
N ASP A 749 -6.79 -2.78 12.97
CA ASP A 749 -8.04 -2.01 13.05
C ASP A 749 -8.09 -0.92 11.97
N GLY A 750 -6.98 -0.20 11.76
CA GLY A 750 -6.85 0.82 10.72
C GLY A 750 -7.05 0.26 9.30
N ILE A 751 -6.35 -0.83 8.97
CA ILE A 751 -6.45 -1.51 7.66
C ILE A 751 -7.87 -2.06 7.45
N SER A 752 -8.47 -2.65 8.48
CA SER A 752 -9.84 -3.17 8.45
C SER A 752 -10.87 -2.06 8.22
N ALA A 753 -10.72 -0.93 8.91
CA ALA A 753 -11.60 0.23 8.74
C ALA A 753 -11.47 0.85 7.34
N SER A 754 -10.25 0.90 6.81
CA SER A 754 -10.00 1.32 5.42
C SER A 754 -10.67 0.38 4.42
N GLY A 755 -10.65 -0.94 4.64
CA GLY A 755 -11.42 -1.92 3.87
C GLY A 755 -12.91 -1.63 3.84
N VAL A 756 -13.51 -1.31 5.00
CA VAL A 756 -14.93 -0.91 5.07
C VAL A 756 -15.21 0.37 4.29
N GLN A 757 -14.32 1.38 4.36
CA GLN A 757 -14.49 2.62 3.57
C GLN A 757 -14.38 2.40 2.06
N GLN A 758 -13.51 1.48 1.64
CA GLN A 758 -13.24 1.18 0.23
C GLN A 758 -14.33 0.33 -0.43
N SER A 759 -15.02 -0.53 0.33
CA SER A 759 -16.13 -1.33 -0.18
C SER A 759 -17.29 -0.50 -0.75
N TRP A 760 -18.10 -1.11 -1.61
CA TRP A 760 -19.23 -0.42 -2.25
C TRP A 760 -20.39 -0.15 -1.26
N PRO A 761 -20.98 1.06 -1.32
CA PRO A 761 -22.10 1.44 -0.46
C PRO A 761 -23.39 0.70 -0.86
N THR A 762 -24.40 0.77 0.02
CA THR A 762 -25.75 0.21 -0.24
C THR A 762 -26.48 0.82 -1.43
N SER A 763 -26.04 1.99 -1.92
CA SER A 763 -26.64 2.63 -3.10
C SER A 763 -26.34 1.89 -4.41
N ASP A 764 -25.34 1.02 -4.42
CA ASP A 764 -25.02 0.14 -5.54
C ASP A 764 -25.47 -1.28 -5.18
N GLN A 765 -26.72 -1.62 -5.52
CA GLN A 765 -27.32 -2.89 -5.08
C GLN A 765 -26.57 -4.11 -5.60
N ASP A 766 -26.03 -4.01 -6.82
CA ASP A 766 -25.31 -5.10 -7.50
C ASP A 766 -23.94 -5.36 -6.87
N LEU A 767 -23.31 -4.35 -6.27
CA LEU A 767 -21.95 -4.43 -5.73
C LEU A 767 -21.86 -4.19 -4.22
N GLN A 768 -22.95 -3.89 -3.53
CA GLN A 768 -22.93 -3.51 -2.10
C GLN A 768 -22.11 -4.49 -1.24
N ALA A 769 -21.31 -3.94 -0.33
CA ALA A 769 -20.43 -4.67 0.57
C ALA A 769 -19.32 -5.51 -0.08
N LEU A 770 -19.23 -5.53 -1.42
CA LEU A 770 -18.06 -6.05 -2.11
C LEU A 770 -16.88 -5.09 -1.91
N LEU A 771 -15.66 -5.62 -2.00
CA LEU A 771 -14.43 -4.83 -1.93
C LEU A 771 -13.88 -4.67 -3.36
N PRO A 772 -13.53 -3.46 -3.82
CA PRO A 772 -12.92 -3.32 -5.13
C PRO A 772 -11.54 -3.97 -5.17
N ASP A 773 -11.10 -4.37 -6.35
CA ASP A 773 -9.73 -4.82 -6.54
C ASP A 773 -8.75 -3.69 -6.21
N SER A 774 -9.06 -2.47 -6.66
CA SER A 774 -8.28 -1.28 -6.29
C SER A 774 -9.10 0.01 -6.15
N VAL A 775 -8.53 1.02 -5.50
CA VAL A 775 -9.13 2.36 -5.40
C VAL A 775 -8.20 3.44 -5.92
N THR A 776 -8.69 4.27 -6.84
CA THR A 776 -7.96 5.45 -7.29
C THR A 776 -8.09 6.57 -6.26
N LEU A 777 -7.02 6.87 -5.51
CA LEU A 777 -7.05 7.78 -4.35
C LEU A 777 -7.59 9.18 -4.69
N ARG A 778 -7.17 9.83 -5.77
CA ARG A 778 -7.61 11.20 -6.09
C ARG A 778 -9.11 11.28 -6.42
N SER A 779 -9.61 10.35 -7.23
CA SER A 779 -11.01 10.35 -7.66
C SER A 779 -11.94 9.62 -6.69
N GLN A 780 -11.37 8.89 -5.72
CA GLN A 780 -12.09 7.95 -4.84
C GLN A 780 -12.85 6.87 -5.61
N ASN A 781 -12.44 6.62 -6.86
CA ASN A 781 -13.09 5.64 -7.73
C ASN A 781 -12.74 4.22 -7.26
N ARG A 782 -13.77 3.38 -7.14
CA ARG A 782 -13.63 1.95 -6.89
C ARG A 782 -13.46 1.27 -8.25
N ASN A 783 -12.29 0.71 -8.48
CA ASN A 783 -11.99 0.05 -9.74
C ASN A 783 -12.65 -1.33 -9.78
N ALA A 784 -12.61 -1.90 -10.98
CA ALA A 784 -13.16 -3.17 -11.39
C ALA A 784 -12.88 -4.37 -10.47
N VAL A 785 -13.55 -5.50 -10.75
CA VAL A 785 -13.35 -6.80 -10.08
C VAL A 785 -13.76 -6.72 -8.60
N ALA A 786 -15.06 -6.76 -8.36
CA ALA A 786 -15.65 -6.65 -7.03
C ALA A 786 -15.52 -7.96 -6.25
N ILE A 787 -14.66 -7.98 -5.24
CA ILE A 787 -14.32 -9.13 -4.41
C ILE A 787 -15.40 -9.37 -3.35
N ASN A 788 -15.70 -10.65 -3.08
CA ASN A 788 -16.69 -11.08 -2.09
C ASN A 788 -16.58 -10.39 -0.71
N PRO A 789 -17.69 -10.24 0.04
CA PRO A 789 -17.70 -9.53 1.33
C PRO A 789 -16.83 -10.20 2.42
N GLY A 790 -16.59 -11.51 2.30
CA GLY A 790 -15.89 -12.32 3.30
C GLY A 790 -14.48 -11.84 3.58
N THR A 791 -13.81 -11.30 2.56
CA THR A 791 -12.47 -10.73 2.67
C THR A 791 -12.40 -9.57 3.68
N VAL A 792 -13.36 -8.64 3.65
CA VAL A 792 -13.46 -7.53 4.62
C VAL A 792 -14.04 -8.03 5.93
N GLN A 793 -15.09 -8.85 5.87
CA GLN A 793 -15.82 -9.34 7.03
C GLN A 793 -14.91 -10.09 8.01
N ALA A 794 -14.03 -10.96 7.55
CA ALA A 794 -13.14 -11.77 8.39
C ALA A 794 -12.32 -10.92 9.38
N ASN A 795 -11.94 -9.71 8.99
CA ASN A 795 -11.19 -8.77 9.81
C ASN A 795 -12.10 -7.80 10.56
N ALA A 796 -13.05 -7.17 9.86
CA ALA A 796 -13.87 -6.09 10.41
C ALA A 796 -14.80 -6.54 11.56
N ILE A 797 -15.10 -7.84 11.68
CA ILE A 797 -15.76 -8.39 12.87
C ILE A 797 -15.01 -7.99 14.16
N ARG A 798 -13.67 -8.06 14.16
CA ARG A 798 -12.83 -7.70 15.31
C ARG A 798 -12.81 -6.20 15.58
N LEU A 799 -12.79 -5.40 14.52
CA LEU A 799 -12.89 -3.94 14.58
C LEU A 799 -14.19 -3.51 15.29
N PHE A 800 -15.33 -4.12 14.94
CA PHE A 800 -16.63 -3.82 15.55
C PHE A 800 -16.89 -4.53 16.88
N GLY A 801 -15.87 -5.15 17.50
CA GLY A 801 -15.99 -5.83 18.79
C GLY A 801 -16.90 -7.06 18.76
N GLY A 802 -17.04 -7.70 17.58
CA GLY A 802 -17.69 -9.00 17.46
C GLY A 802 -16.88 -10.14 18.08
N PRO A 803 -17.51 -11.28 18.39
CA PRO A 803 -16.78 -12.47 18.82
C PRO A 803 -15.90 -13.00 17.68
N GLU A 804 -14.78 -13.63 18.04
CA GLU A 804 -13.91 -14.34 17.09
C GLU A 804 -14.71 -15.44 16.39
N VAL A 805 -14.57 -15.54 15.06
CA VAL A 805 -15.29 -16.54 14.26
C VAL A 805 -14.69 -17.93 14.50
N TYR A 806 -13.37 -17.98 14.68
CA TYR A 806 -12.59 -19.20 14.86
C TYR A 806 -11.41 -18.92 15.79
N ASP A 807 -11.09 -19.90 16.65
CA ASP A 807 -9.89 -19.90 17.47
C ASP A 807 -9.35 -21.32 17.62
N TYR A 808 -8.07 -21.41 17.98
CA TYR A 808 -7.44 -22.65 18.40
C TYR A 808 -6.45 -22.40 19.54
N HIS A 809 -6.18 -23.44 20.32
CA HIS A 809 -5.19 -23.43 21.38
C HIS A 809 -4.34 -24.69 21.37
N VAL A 810 -3.01 -24.52 21.45
CA VAL A 810 -2.04 -25.62 21.56
C VAL A 810 -1.65 -25.77 23.03
N PHE A 811 -2.07 -26.88 23.64
CA PHE A 811 -1.68 -27.28 24.99
C PHE A 811 -0.33 -27.98 24.94
N ARG A 812 0.75 -27.21 25.13
CA ARG A 812 2.12 -27.61 24.77
C ARG A 812 2.66 -28.77 25.62
N LYS A 813 2.33 -28.86 26.91
CA LYS A 813 2.82 -29.93 27.79
C LYS A 813 2.20 -31.27 27.42
N SER A 814 0.91 -31.29 27.14
CA SER A 814 0.19 -32.51 26.73
C SER A 814 0.38 -32.84 25.23
N GLY A 815 0.61 -31.80 24.43
CA GLY A 815 0.64 -31.87 22.97
C GLY A 815 -0.75 -32.09 22.35
N HIS A 816 -1.81 -31.61 23.02
CA HIS A 816 -3.16 -31.59 22.50
C HIS A 816 -3.49 -30.24 21.88
N ILE A 817 -4.39 -30.24 20.90
CA ILE A 817 -4.83 -29.02 20.22
C ILE A 817 -6.35 -28.98 20.27
N VAL A 818 -6.91 -27.82 20.60
CA VAL A 818 -8.36 -27.59 20.56
C VAL A 818 -8.67 -26.55 19.51
N HIS A 819 -9.58 -26.86 18.60
CA HIS A 819 -10.15 -25.97 17.59
C HIS A 819 -11.61 -25.67 17.91
N ALA A 820 -12.00 -24.40 17.78
CA ALA A 820 -13.33 -23.94 18.19
C ALA A 820 -13.93 -22.90 17.24
N PRO A 821 -15.24 -22.97 16.93
CA PRO A 821 -15.97 -21.90 16.26
C PRO A 821 -16.33 -20.82 17.30
N GLY A 822 -15.34 -20.04 17.71
CA GLY A 822 -15.44 -19.08 18.81
C GLY A 822 -14.14 -18.96 19.59
N GLU A 823 -14.15 -18.12 20.61
CA GLU A 823 -12.93 -17.78 21.34
C GLU A 823 -12.62 -18.77 22.46
N ILE A 824 -11.34 -19.15 22.60
CA ILE A 824 -10.82 -19.96 23.71
C ILE A 824 -10.07 -19.03 24.68
N ARG A 825 -10.44 -19.06 25.96
CA ARG A 825 -9.86 -18.23 27.03
C ARG A 825 -9.41 -19.09 28.21
N ASP A 826 -8.50 -18.53 29.00
CA ASP A 826 -8.08 -19.09 30.29
C ASP A 826 -7.71 -20.58 30.20
N ALA A 827 -6.98 -20.93 29.14
CA ALA A 827 -6.56 -22.30 28.89
C ALA A 827 -5.48 -22.72 29.89
N VAL A 828 -5.72 -23.84 30.56
CA VAL A 828 -4.85 -24.45 31.55
C VAL A 828 -4.71 -25.94 31.24
N GLU A 829 -3.50 -26.48 31.38
CA GLU A 829 -3.22 -27.92 31.26
C GLU A 829 -2.52 -28.47 32.51
N THR A 830 -2.91 -29.67 32.89
CA THR A 830 -2.19 -30.57 33.81
C THR A 830 -1.70 -31.81 33.05
N SER A 831 -1.11 -32.77 33.76
CA SER A 831 -0.68 -34.04 33.17
C SER A 831 -1.84 -34.92 32.65
N THR A 832 -3.06 -34.67 33.10
CA THR A 832 -4.24 -35.51 32.79
C THR A 832 -5.47 -34.73 32.35
N ASN A 833 -5.45 -33.40 32.44
CA ASN A 833 -6.62 -32.56 32.18
C ASN A 833 -6.26 -31.31 31.37
N LEU A 834 -7.16 -30.91 30.48
CA LEU A 834 -7.20 -29.59 29.87
C LEU A 834 -8.44 -28.86 30.40
N SER A 835 -8.34 -27.57 30.71
CA SER A 835 -9.48 -26.74 31.05
C SER A 835 -9.40 -25.39 30.37
N PHE A 836 -10.51 -24.89 29.86
CA PHE A 836 -10.60 -23.59 29.20
C PHE A 836 -12.03 -23.05 29.25
N ARG A 837 -12.17 -21.74 29.06
CA ARG A 837 -13.46 -21.07 28.87
C ARG A 837 -13.69 -20.85 27.37
N TYR A 838 -14.76 -21.42 26.85
CA TYR A 838 -15.16 -21.29 25.46
C TYR A 838 -16.30 -20.30 25.32
N ARG A 839 -16.11 -19.28 24.49
CA ARG A 839 -17.16 -18.32 24.13
C ARG A 839 -17.68 -18.63 22.73
N HIS A 840 -18.81 -19.32 22.69
CA HIS A 840 -19.51 -19.64 21.45
C HIS A 840 -20.25 -18.41 20.89
N TRP A 841 -20.36 -18.27 19.56
CA TRP A 841 -21.05 -17.13 18.94
C TRP A 841 -22.26 -17.48 18.08
N ALA A 842 -22.42 -18.74 17.64
CA ALA A 842 -23.55 -19.12 16.80
C ALA A 842 -24.77 -19.48 17.67
N ASN A 843 -25.97 -19.40 17.10
CA ASN A 843 -27.17 -19.88 17.80
C ASN A 843 -27.63 -21.19 17.17
N ARG A 844 -26.73 -22.18 17.16
CA ARG A 844 -26.95 -23.54 16.66
C ARG A 844 -25.99 -24.52 17.35
N PRO A 845 -26.28 -25.83 17.35
CA PRO A 845 -25.30 -26.81 17.76
C PRO A 845 -24.01 -26.69 16.94
N VAL A 846 -22.87 -26.75 17.61
CA VAL A 846 -21.54 -26.74 17.00
C VAL A 846 -20.65 -27.80 17.61
N SER A 847 -19.45 -27.96 17.09
CA SER A 847 -18.47 -28.90 17.64
C SER A 847 -17.14 -28.24 17.95
N LEU A 848 -16.48 -28.71 19.00
CA LEU A 848 -15.05 -28.54 19.20
C LEU A 848 -14.32 -29.73 18.58
N LEU A 849 -13.15 -29.50 17.99
CA LEU A 849 -12.26 -30.57 17.57
C LEU A 849 -11.05 -30.59 18.52
N ILE A 850 -10.78 -31.76 19.10
CA ILE A 850 -9.62 -32.00 19.97
C ILE A 850 -8.70 -33.01 19.27
N CYS A 851 -7.43 -32.64 19.09
CA CYS A 851 -6.46 -33.47 18.38
C CYS A 851 -5.36 -34.02 19.30
N GLY A 852 -4.83 -35.18 18.92
CA GLY A 852 -3.66 -35.80 19.55
C GLY A 852 -3.96 -36.62 20.81
N LEU A 853 -5.20 -37.07 21.01
CA LEU A 853 -5.63 -37.88 22.14
C LEU A 853 -5.20 -39.35 21.98
N LYS A 854 -4.77 -39.99 23.06
CA LYS A 854 -4.34 -41.41 23.07
C LYS A 854 -5.46 -42.39 23.44
N LYS A 855 -6.54 -41.90 24.03
CA LYS A 855 -7.73 -42.65 24.41
C LYS A 855 -8.94 -41.72 24.38
N ALA A 856 -10.14 -42.28 24.41
CA ALA A 856 -11.38 -41.52 24.45
C ALA A 856 -11.38 -40.58 25.68
N PRO A 857 -11.64 -39.27 25.48
CA PRO A 857 -11.61 -38.31 26.57
C PRO A 857 -12.90 -38.36 27.40
N THR A 858 -12.81 -37.99 28.68
CA THR A 858 -13.98 -37.62 29.48
C THR A 858 -14.16 -36.11 29.45
N VAL A 859 -15.28 -35.62 28.94
CA VAL A 859 -15.52 -34.17 28.80
C VAL A 859 -16.61 -33.70 29.77
N ARG A 860 -16.34 -32.59 30.46
CA ARG A 860 -17.32 -31.87 31.26
C ARG A 860 -17.51 -30.45 30.75
N MET A 861 -18.77 -30.01 30.71
CA MET A 861 -19.17 -28.63 30.40
C MET A 861 -19.94 -28.06 31.57
N ASN A 862 -19.46 -26.95 32.13
CA ASN A 862 -19.99 -26.38 33.38
C ASN A 862 -20.13 -27.47 34.46
N ASP A 863 -19.09 -28.30 34.58
CA ASP A 863 -18.98 -29.43 35.51
C ASP A 863 -19.98 -30.58 35.28
N GLN A 864 -20.82 -30.52 34.23
CA GLN A 864 -21.70 -31.60 33.80
C GLN A 864 -21.03 -32.51 32.77
N LEU A 865 -21.17 -33.82 32.91
CA LEU A 865 -20.61 -34.81 31.99
C LEU A 865 -21.29 -34.73 30.61
N VAL A 866 -20.48 -34.66 29.55
CA VAL A 866 -20.94 -34.73 28.17
C VAL A 866 -20.86 -36.18 27.69
N GLN A 867 -21.99 -36.71 27.24
CA GLN A 867 -22.06 -38.06 26.67
C GLN A 867 -21.50 -38.06 25.26
N LEU A 868 -20.35 -38.71 25.07
CA LEU A 868 -19.74 -38.92 23.76
C LEU A 868 -20.18 -40.25 23.17
N LYS A 869 -20.54 -40.24 21.89
CA LYS A 869 -20.80 -41.45 21.11
C LYS A 869 -19.48 -42.07 20.68
N SER A 870 -19.50 -43.36 20.31
CA SER A 870 -18.32 -44.01 19.71
C SER A 870 -17.85 -43.30 18.43
N SER A 871 -18.76 -42.69 17.67
CA SER A 871 -18.45 -41.89 16.47
C SER A 871 -17.77 -40.56 16.77
N ASP A 872 -17.77 -40.11 18.03
CA ASP A 872 -17.24 -38.81 18.43
C ASP A 872 -15.74 -38.88 18.76
N TYR A 873 -15.15 -40.08 18.78
CA TYR A 873 -13.71 -40.30 18.97
C TYR A 873 -13.18 -41.30 17.94
N ASP A 874 -12.14 -40.89 17.23
CA ASP A 874 -11.40 -41.75 16.32
C ASP A 874 -10.09 -42.22 17.00
N PRO A 875 -9.97 -43.51 17.37
CA PRO A 875 -8.79 -44.04 18.03
C PRO A 875 -7.57 -44.16 17.10
N GLU A 876 -7.76 -44.22 15.78
CA GLU A 876 -6.64 -44.35 14.83
C GLU A 876 -5.90 -43.02 14.67
N THR A 877 -6.66 -41.93 14.63
CA THR A 877 -6.12 -40.57 14.42
C THR A 877 -5.96 -39.78 15.72
N GLY A 878 -6.61 -40.20 16.80
CA GLY A 878 -6.59 -39.51 18.09
C GLY A 878 -7.40 -38.20 18.08
N HIS A 879 -8.42 -38.10 17.22
CA HIS A 879 -9.32 -36.95 17.14
C HIS A 879 -10.59 -37.19 17.94
N ALA A 880 -11.05 -36.18 18.68
CA ALA A 880 -12.38 -36.19 19.28
C ALA A 880 -13.19 -34.95 18.86
N VAL A 881 -14.46 -35.16 18.53
CA VAL A 881 -15.43 -34.12 18.19
C VAL A 881 -16.40 -33.98 19.34
N ILE A 882 -16.36 -32.83 20.00
CA ILE A 882 -17.18 -32.60 21.19
C ILE A 882 -18.38 -31.72 20.80
N PRO A 883 -19.61 -32.25 20.81
CA PRO A 883 -20.80 -31.47 20.49
C PRO A 883 -21.10 -30.45 21.59
N ILE A 884 -21.47 -29.23 21.17
CA ILE A 884 -21.86 -28.11 22.02
C ILE A 884 -23.29 -27.71 21.65
N ALA A 885 -24.22 -27.81 22.61
CA ALA A 885 -25.60 -27.36 22.46
C ALA A 885 -25.90 -26.11 23.34
N ALA A 886 -24.93 -25.21 23.47
CA ALA A 886 -25.06 -24.00 24.27
C ALA A 886 -25.53 -22.80 23.44
N SER A 887 -26.21 -21.84 24.07
CA SER A 887 -26.71 -20.63 23.40
C SER A 887 -25.57 -19.68 22.98
N ALA A 888 -25.82 -18.89 21.93
CA ALA A 888 -24.88 -17.88 21.46
C ALA A 888 -24.45 -16.92 22.58
N GLY A 889 -23.15 -16.62 22.66
CA GLY A 889 -22.58 -15.71 23.67
C GLY A 889 -22.38 -16.32 25.04
N SER A 890 -22.83 -17.56 25.28
CA SER A 890 -22.56 -18.27 26.53
C SER A 890 -21.05 -18.52 26.69
N LEU A 891 -20.56 -18.33 27.92
CA LEU A 891 -19.21 -18.69 28.31
C LEU A 891 -19.27 -20.05 29.01
N VAL A 892 -18.80 -21.09 28.33
CA VAL A 892 -18.86 -22.47 28.82
C VAL A 892 -17.48 -22.86 29.35
N LYS A 893 -17.42 -23.33 30.60
CA LYS A 893 -16.19 -23.97 31.12
C LYS A 893 -16.12 -25.38 30.57
N VAL A 894 -15.10 -25.68 29.78
CA VAL A 894 -14.85 -27.01 29.23
C VAL A 894 -13.68 -27.63 29.98
N THR A 895 -13.85 -28.88 30.43
CA THR A 895 -12.77 -29.68 31.04
C THR A 895 -12.69 -31.01 30.31
N VAL A 896 -11.49 -31.39 29.89
CA VAL A 896 -11.22 -32.61 29.11
C VAL A 896 -10.19 -33.43 29.89
N THR A 897 -10.58 -34.62 30.34
CA THR A 897 -9.69 -35.59 30.99
C THR A 897 -9.27 -36.65 29.97
N PHE A 898 -7.98 -36.90 29.85
CA PHE A 898 -7.39 -37.75 28.80
C PHE A 898 -6.37 -38.76 29.28
#